data_AF-A0A536JYF9-F1
#
_entry.id   AF-A0A536JYF9-F1
#
_cell.length_a   1.000
_cell.length_b   1.000
_cell.length_c   1.000
_cell.angle_alpha   90.00
_cell.angle_beta   90.00
_cell.angle_gamma   90.00
#
_symmetry.space_group_name_H-M   'P 1'
#
loop_
_entity.id
_entity.type
_entity.pdbx_description
1 polymer ?
#
loop_
_entity_poly.entity_id
_entity_poly.type
_entity_poly.pdbx_seq_one_letter_code
_entity_poly.pdbx_strand_id
1 'polypeptide(L)'
;MSRRYRPFDPFDRGGGPFEPGQQFRMPQVPRRFWGGVALFALAVFIFIAASPIVSFITELQWYDSLGYRDVYTTRVGLQAAVTIGSFVLAFVWLAINVVIALRVRTGGALRAVGIQRSALRTTAGWVSLGSAAVIALILSGGAYTQWQSLALFLHAQPTGTVDPVLGQDISFYLLTLPFLHAITNWSLGLDFLAILLIGALYSWRGDSFDFRPTPRAIAHVSVLIAAFAVTLAAGAWFGRYDLLYAHNSTVVWGAAYTDINARLPLYTFQAGAGIVLAGALVANAWLRRLWLPLVAGGAWVLLAIVSQVYPAVIQSVSVTPNAQQYELLYIQREIAGTQAAYGLSAVKSSTFSGDQPLTAQDVQNDQATINNLRLWDYTQLKETYEQQQTIRTYYTFHDIDIDRYTIGTQYQQLEISAREIDTSALSSAAKNWTNQHLQYTHGYGAAASPVNAVVGEGLPASVVGDLPPAGPLKISRPAIYFGEVPTDTDYDVAPSSVKEFDYPQGSQDVFTNYSGTHGVPLNSVNRALWSLKLGDFSLLVSQQVTDKSLMLYRRNIKDRASELAPFLTFDGDPYLVVVDGRLYWILDAYTTASTYPYSQTIGYGDNEINYIRNSVKVVIDAYEGTTDFYVVDQKDPLIKAYQATFPSLFKPIDLMPSGIRAHLRVPEDLFRAQVLIYSTYHVNADPSGAKVLFAREDVWAVPTTQTGPGGQQIALDPYYVLFRLPGEQNPEFLLIMPFTPLGKNNLVSWLAARNDGSQYGQYVSYVLPKDKTIFGPQQVASRINANTTISADFTLFDQAGSSVQQGNLLVVPIGNSFLYFEPIYLRSKTASSLPELKRVILADQASVAYATTLDGALQQLVGTGTGPPVTQPPPSVTPAVVAQITDLVTQANAHYQAAYDALKRGDLTTFSTEMAKVGQILQQLQTLTGKATASPSPSPSPSP
;
A
#
# COMPACT_ATOMS: atom_id res chain seq x y z
N MET A 1 -46.04 -95.03 -11.31
CA MET A 1 -45.43 -96.37 -11.09
C MET A 1 -43.92 -96.22 -10.92
N SER A 2 -43.32 -97.14 -10.15
CA SER A 2 -41.89 -97.40 -9.88
C SER A 2 -41.01 -96.36 -9.15
N ARG A 3 -40.76 -96.67 -7.87
CA ARG A 3 -39.76 -96.14 -6.92
C ARG A 3 -38.30 -96.33 -7.40
N ARG A 4 -37.37 -95.50 -6.90
CA ARG A 4 -36.17 -95.97 -6.18
C ARG A 4 -35.52 -94.88 -5.31
N TYR A 5 -35.30 -95.27 -4.06
CA TYR A 5 -34.61 -94.56 -2.97
C TYR A 5 -33.13 -94.98 -2.97
N ARG A 6 -32.20 -94.12 -2.56
CA ARG A 6 -30.99 -94.44 -1.75
C ARG A 6 -30.24 -93.15 -1.35
N PRO A 7 -29.43 -93.18 -0.27
CA PRO A 7 -29.61 -92.28 0.85
C PRO A 7 -28.39 -91.38 1.16
N PHE A 8 -28.67 -90.40 2.02
CA PHE A 8 -27.81 -89.63 2.91
C PHE A 8 -26.36 -90.11 3.11
N ASP A 9 -25.41 -89.19 2.91
CA ASP A 9 -24.04 -89.27 3.46
C ASP A 9 -23.81 -88.08 4.41
N PRO A 10 -23.70 -88.30 5.73
CA PRO A 10 -23.35 -87.29 6.72
C PRO A 10 -21.82 -87.24 6.90
N PHE A 11 -21.26 -86.03 6.84
CA PHE A 11 -19.84 -85.73 7.04
C PHE A 11 -18.93 -85.99 5.84
N ASP A 12 -18.89 -85.02 4.92
CA ASP A 12 -17.59 -84.59 4.41
C ASP A 12 -17.43 -83.08 4.63
N ARG A 13 -16.85 -82.76 5.79
CA ARG A 13 -16.47 -81.41 6.19
C ARG A 13 -15.08 -81.11 5.62
N GLY A 14 -14.99 -80.02 4.85
CA GLY A 14 -13.84 -79.11 4.90
C GLY A 14 -12.90 -79.12 3.70
N GLY A 15 -12.87 -77.98 2.98
CA GLY A 15 -11.72 -77.63 2.13
C GLY A 15 -11.97 -76.49 1.14
N GLY A 16 -11.58 -75.26 1.49
CA GLY A 16 -11.12 -74.26 0.51
C GLY A 16 -11.72 -72.84 0.62
N PRO A 17 -10.92 -71.79 0.90
CA PRO A 17 -11.35 -70.39 0.96
C PRO A 17 -11.37 -69.71 -0.43
N PHE A 18 -11.97 -70.37 -1.43
CA PHE A 18 -12.05 -69.83 -2.79
C PHE A 18 -13.36 -70.26 -3.47
N GLU A 19 -14.47 -69.65 -3.05
CA GLU A 19 -15.64 -69.54 -3.93
C GLU A 19 -15.43 -68.36 -4.91
N PRO A 20 -15.78 -68.50 -6.21
CA PRO A 20 -15.71 -67.40 -7.15
C PRO A 20 -16.68 -66.31 -6.71
N GLY A 21 -16.14 -65.12 -6.43
CA GLY A 21 -16.87 -63.98 -5.90
C GLY A 21 -18.18 -63.74 -6.64
N GLN A 22 -19.26 -63.56 -5.86
CA GLN A 22 -20.49 -62.97 -6.33
C GLN A 22 -20.14 -61.71 -7.12
N GLN A 23 -20.36 -61.74 -8.43
CA GLN A 23 -20.26 -60.57 -9.27
C GLN A 23 -21.25 -59.53 -8.71
N PHE A 24 -20.73 -58.47 -8.09
CA PHE A 24 -21.49 -57.26 -7.84
C PHE A 24 -21.99 -56.74 -9.20
N ARG A 25 -23.18 -57.17 -9.63
CA ARG A 25 -23.89 -56.55 -10.74
C ARG A 25 -24.30 -55.16 -10.26
N MET A 26 -23.53 -54.14 -10.68
CA MET A 26 -23.97 -52.76 -10.51
C MET A 26 -25.38 -52.64 -11.11
N PRO A 27 -26.38 -52.13 -10.37
CA PRO A 27 -27.71 -51.94 -10.92
C PRO A 27 -27.62 -51.03 -12.15
N GLN A 28 -28.19 -51.48 -13.28
CA GLN A 28 -28.23 -50.67 -14.49
C GLN A 28 -29.13 -49.45 -14.23
N VAL A 29 -28.50 -48.30 -14.06
CA VAL A 29 -29.19 -47.05 -13.78
C VAL A 29 -30.10 -46.73 -14.99
N PRO A 30 -31.42 -46.54 -14.80
CA PRO A 30 -32.37 -46.40 -15.90
C PRO A 30 -32.05 -45.18 -16.77
N ARG A 31 -32.24 -45.27 -18.10
CA ARG A 31 -31.98 -44.17 -19.06
C ARG A 31 -32.64 -42.84 -18.67
N ARG A 32 -33.75 -42.87 -17.92
CA ARG A 32 -34.45 -41.69 -17.39
C ARG A 32 -33.66 -40.94 -16.31
N PHE A 33 -32.84 -41.64 -15.51
CA PHE A 33 -31.92 -41.02 -14.56
C PHE A 33 -30.81 -40.27 -15.29
N TRP A 34 -30.20 -40.86 -16.32
CA TRP A 34 -29.23 -40.16 -17.16
C TRP A 34 -29.82 -38.97 -17.93
N GLY A 35 -31.09 -39.06 -18.34
CA GLY A 35 -31.83 -37.92 -18.89
C GLY A 35 -32.03 -36.79 -17.87
N GLY A 36 -32.39 -37.12 -16.63
CA GLY A 36 -32.49 -36.15 -15.53
C GLY A 36 -31.15 -35.53 -15.15
N VAL A 37 -30.08 -36.33 -15.09
CA VAL A 37 -28.70 -35.87 -14.86
C VAL A 37 -28.22 -34.97 -15.99
N ALA A 38 -28.51 -35.30 -17.25
CA ALA A 38 -28.16 -34.46 -18.39
C ALA A 38 -28.91 -33.12 -18.37
N LEU A 39 -30.19 -33.12 -17.98
CA LEU A 39 -31.00 -31.90 -17.89
C LEU A 39 -30.59 -31.03 -16.70
N PHE A 40 -30.27 -31.64 -15.55
CA PHE A 40 -29.68 -30.95 -14.41
C PHE A 40 -28.30 -30.39 -14.75
N ALA A 41 -27.43 -31.17 -15.40
CA ALA A 41 -26.12 -30.71 -15.85
C ALA A 41 -26.23 -29.59 -16.88
N LEU A 42 -27.21 -29.64 -17.78
CA LEU A 42 -27.51 -28.56 -18.73
C LEU A 42 -28.02 -27.31 -18.00
N ALA A 43 -28.89 -27.43 -17.00
CA ALA A 43 -29.36 -26.31 -16.21
C ALA A 43 -28.23 -25.67 -15.39
N VAL A 44 -27.38 -26.48 -14.76
CA VAL A 44 -26.17 -26.02 -14.06
C VAL A 44 -25.20 -25.37 -15.04
N PHE A 45 -25.02 -25.94 -16.23
CA PHE A 45 -24.18 -25.34 -17.28
C PHE A 45 -24.72 -24.00 -17.76
N ILE A 46 -26.03 -23.89 -18.01
CA ILE A 46 -26.68 -22.62 -18.39
C ILE A 46 -26.53 -21.60 -17.26
N PHE A 47 -26.72 -21.99 -16.01
CA PHE A 47 -26.56 -21.10 -14.86
C PHE A 47 -25.11 -20.59 -14.72
N ILE A 48 -24.14 -21.49 -14.84
CA ILE A 48 -22.71 -21.16 -14.82
C ILE A 48 -22.32 -20.29 -16.02
N ALA A 49 -22.87 -20.56 -17.21
CA ALA A 49 -22.57 -19.81 -18.44
C ALA A 49 -23.27 -18.45 -18.49
N ALA A 50 -24.42 -18.29 -17.82
CA ALA A 50 -25.15 -17.03 -17.78
C ALA A 50 -24.41 -15.95 -16.99
N SER A 51 -23.77 -16.30 -15.88
CA SER A 51 -23.09 -15.33 -15.01
C SER A 51 -21.97 -14.55 -15.72
N PRO A 52 -21.03 -15.16 -16.47
CA PRO A 52 -20.02 -14.44 -17.25
C PRO A 52 -20.62 -13.53 -18.33
N ILE A 53 -21.73 -13.94 -18.96
CA ILE A 53 -22.41 -13.16 -19.99
C ILE A 53 -23.07 -11.93 -19.37
N VAL A 54 -23.82 -12.12 -18.28
CA VAL A 54 -24.43 -11.01 -17.51
C VAL A 54 -23.34 -10.05 -17.07
N SER A 55 -22.26 -10.55 -16.46
CA SER A 55 -21.14 -9.71 -16.04
C SER A 55 -20.52 -8.97 -17.22
N PHE A 56 -20.24 -9.63 -18.35
CA PHE A 56 -19.69 -8.95 -19.52
C PHE A 56 -20.57 -7.78 -20.00
N ILE A 57 -21.88 -7.98 -20.05
CA ILE A 57 -22.82 -6.93 -20.50
C ILE A 57 -22.90 -5.80 -19.47
N THR A 58 -23.04 -6.09 -18.18
CA THR A 58 -23.15 -5.05 -17.14
C THR A 58 -21.87 -4.25 -16.99
N GLU A 59 -20.71 -4.90 -17.08
CA GLU A 59 -19.41 -4.21 -17.08
C GLU A 59 -19.27 -3.33 -18.32
N LEU A 60 -19.60 -3.85 -19.52
CA LEU A 60 -19.57 -3.07 -20.74
C LEU A 60 -20.46 -1.81 -20.64
N GLN A 61 -21.65 -1.93 -20.05
CA GLN A 61 -22.55 -0.80 -19.80
C GLN A 61 -21.94 0.24 -18.87
N TRP A 62 -21.30 -0.21 -17.78
CA TRP A 62 -20.65 0.69 -16.83
C TRP A 62 -19.49 1.46 -17.48
N TYR A 63 -18.61 0.78 -18.22
CA TYR A 63 -17.54 1.45 -18.97
C TYR A 63 -18.07 2.42 -20.04
N ASP A 64 -19.13 2.04 -20.77
CA ASP A 64 -19.77 2.90 -21.78
C ASP A 64 -20.37 4.16 -21.15
N SER A 65 -20.94 4.05 -19.94
CA SER A 65 -21.48 5.21 -19.21
C SER A 65 -20.43 6.25 -18.82
N LEU A 66 -19.14 5.88 -18.82
CA LEU A 66 -18.00 6.76 -18.56
C LEU A 66 -17.22 7.13 -19.84
N GLY A 67 -17.64 6.66 -21.01
CA GLY A 67 -16.91 6.85 -22.27
C GLY A 67 -15.69 5.93 -22.45
N TYR A 68 -15.52 4.91 -21.60
CA TYR A 68 -14.37 4.00 -21.61
C TYR A 68 -14.68 2.60 -22.16
N ARG A 69 -15.74 2.46 -22.97
CA ARG A 69 -16.12 1.19 -23.60
C ARG A 69 -14.95 0.48 -24.29
N ASP A 70 -14.11 1.24 -24.98
CA ASP A 70 -12.95 0.71 -25.71
C ASP A 70 -11.89 0.14 -24.78
N VAL A 71 -11.74 0.68 -23.56
CA VAL A 71 -10.79 0.17 -22.55
C VAL A 71 -11.17 -1.24 -22.13
N TYR A 72 -12.45 -1.45 -21.79
CA TYR A 72 -12.95 -2.76 -21.40
C TYR A 72 -12.85 -3.79 -22.54
N THR A 73 -13.30 -3.41 -23.74
CA THR A 73 -13.28 -4.33 -24.89
C THR A 73 -11.86 -4.66 -25.35
N THR A 74 -10.92 -3.71 -25.27
CA THR A 74 -9.50 -3.96 -25.55
C THR A 74 -8.89 -4.89 -24.50
N ARG A 75 -9.13 -4.64 -23.21
CA ARG A 75 -8.66 -5.50 -22.11
C ARG A 75 -9.17 -6.93 -22.24
N VAL A 76 -10.49 -7.10 -22.41
CA VAL A 76 -11.11 -8.43 -22.59
C VAL A 76 -10.65 -9.07 -23.89
N GLY A 77 -10.46 -8.29 -24.96
CA GLY A 77 -9.91 -8.75 -26.23
C GLY A 77 -8.50 -9.34 -26.09
N LEU A 78 -7.61 -8.67 -25.37
CA LEU A 78 -6.26 -9.16 -25.06
C LEU A 78 -6.29 -10.42 -24.19
N GLN A 79 -7.12 -10.44 -23.14
CA GLN A 79 -7.32 -11.61 -22.29
C GLN A 79 -7.82 -12.82 -23.09
N ALA A 80 -8.81 -12.61 -23.96
CA ALA A 80 -9.34 -13.63 -24.85
C ALA A 80 -8.30 -14.08 -25.88
N ALA A 81 -7.52 -13.17 -26.46
CA ALA A 81 -6.47 -13.49 -27.43
C ALA A 81 -5.40 -14.39 -26.82
N VAL A 82 -4.91 -14.08 -25.62
CA VAL A 82 -3.91 -14.93 -24.93
C VAL A 82 -4.51 -16.28 -24.54
N THR A 83 -5.73 -16.30 -24.00
CA THR A 83 -6.40 -17.54 -23.56
C THR A 83 -6.70 -18.48 -24.74
N ILE A 84 -7.36 -17.96 -25.78
CA ILE A 84 -7.72 -18.73 -26.98
C ILE A 84 -6.47 -19.11 -27.75
N GLY A 85 -5.51 -18.19 -27.92
CA GLY A 85 -4.23 -18.46 -28.57
C GLY A 85 -3.47 -19.59 -27.88
N SER A 86 -3.34 -19.51 -26.54
CA SER A 86 -2.76 -20.56 -25.70
C SER A 86 -3.49 -21.90 -25.88
N PHE A 87 -4.82 -21.92 -25.75
CA PHE A 87 -5.62 -23.13 -25.92
C PHE A 87 -5.43 -23.77 -27.29
N VAL A 88 -5.54 -22.98 -28.37
CA VAL A 88 -5.44 -23.48 -29.74
C VAL A 88 -4.03 -24.03 -29.99
N LEU A 89 -2.99 -23.31 -29.59
CA LEU A 89 -1.60 -23.76 -29.75
C LEU A 89 -1.34 -25.05 -28.97
N ALA A 90 -1.74 -25.13 -27.69
CA ALA A 90 -1.59 -26.33 -26.89
C ALA A 90 -2.40 -27.51 -27.44
N PHE A 91 -3.66 -27.30 -27.80
CA PHE A 91 -4.52 -28.36 -28.32
C PHE A 91 -4.01 -28.89 -29.65
N VAL A 92 -3.63 -28.02 -30.58
CA VAL A 92 -3.08 -28.43 -31.88
C VAL A 92 -1.79 -29.21 -31.69
N TRP A 93 -0.87 -28.72 -30.84
CA TRP A 93 0.38 -29.42 -30.52
C TRP A 93 0.11 -30.82 -29.94
N LEU A 94 -0.75 -30.92 -28.91
CA LEU A 94 -1.08 -32.20 -28.27
C LEU A 94 -1.84 -33.14 -29.22
N ALA A 95 -2.81 -32.63 -29.98
CA ALA A 95 -3.61 -33.43 -30.91
C ALA A 95 -2.74 -34.02 -32.03
N ILE A 96 -1.82 -33.23 -32.61
CA ILE A 96 -0.85 -33.72 -33.59
C ILE A 96 -0.06 -34.91 -33.01
N ASN A 97 0.49 -34.74 -31.80
CA ASN A 97 1.28 -35.78 -31.14
C ASN A 97 0.45 -37.00 -30.74
N VAL A 98 -0.80 -36.83 -30.29
CA VAL A 98 -1.74 -37.94 -30.03
C VAL A 98 -2.04 -38.70 -31.32
N VAL A 99 -2.31 -38.01 -32.43
CA VAL A 99 -2.55 -38.63 -33.74
C VAL A 99 -1.34 -39.45 -34.19
N ILE A 100 -0.12 -38.91 -34.04
CA ILE A 100 1.12 -39.63 -34.34
C ILE A 100 1.25 -40.88 -33.46
N ALA A 101 1.05 -40.75 -32.14
CA ALA A 101 1.16 -41.85 -31.20
C ALA A 101 0.16 -42.98 -31.47
N LEU A 102 -1.10 -42.64 -31.75
CA LEU A 102 -2.14 -43.62 -32.12
C LEU A 102 -1.79 -44.34 -33.44
N ARG A 103 -1.30 -43.61 -34.45
CA ARG A 103 -0.84 -44.22 -35.72
C ARG A 103 0.32 -45.19 -35.50
N VAL A 104 1.28 -44.82 -34.65
CA VAL A 104 2.42 -45.68 -34.29
C VAL A 104 1.98 -46.93 -33.52
N ARG A 105 1.00 -46.80 -32.60
CA ARG A 105 0.45 -47.91 -31.79
C ARG A 105 -0.32 -48.92 -32.64
N THR A 106 -1.08 -48.47 -33.64
CA THR A 106 -1.87 -49.34 -34.55
C THR A 106 -1.01 -50.11 -35.58
N GLY A 107 0.18 -50.58 -35.19
CA GLY A 107 1.22 -51.15 -36.06
C GLY A 107 0.76 -52.14 -37.13
N GLY A 108 1.57 -52.26 -38.19
CA GLY A 108 1.24 -52.84 -39.50
C GLY A 108 0.68 -54.26 -39.57
N ALA A 109 0.66 -55.04 -38.48
CA ALA A 109 0.10 -56.39 -38.46
C ALA A 109 -1.41 -56.42 -38.79
N LEU A 110 -2.19 -55.44 -38.34
CA LEU A 110 -3.61 -55.32 -38.69
C LEU A 110 -3.82 -54.80 -40.13
N ARG A 111 -2.91 -53.96 -40.64
CA ARG A 111 -2.92 -53.50 -42.04
C ARG A 111 -2.47 -54.56 -43.03
N ALA A 112 -1.54 -55.43 -42.63
CA ALA A 112 -1.07 -56.57 -43.42
C ALA A 112 -2.17 -57.63 -43.65
N VAL A 113 -3.20 -57.64 -42.78
CA VAL A 113 -4.40 -58.50 -42.88
C VAL A 113 -5.63 -57.71 -43.37
N GLY A 114 -5.45 -56.52 -43.95
CA GLY A 114 -6.52 -55.76 -44.61
C GLY A 114 -7.49 -54.99 -43.69
N ILE A 115 -7.29 -55.00 -42.37
CA ILE A 115 -8.19 -54.32 -41.42
C ILE A 115 -7.79 -52.84 -41.31
N GLN A 116 -8.48 -51.98 -42.06
CA GLN A 116 -8.38 -50.52 -41.93
C GLN A 116 -9.24 -50.02 -40.75
N ARG A 117 -8.79 -50.25 -39.51
CA ARG A 117 -9.37 -49.54 -38.36
C ARG A 117 -8.80 -48.12 -38.31
N SER A 118 -9.66 -47.10 -38.41
CA SER A 118 -9.23 -45.72 -38.18
C SER A 118 -8.84 -45.56 -36.72
N ALA A 119 -7.56 -45.36 -36.43
CA ALA A 119 -7.03 -45.22 -35.08
C ALA A 119 -7.76 -44.15 -34.25
N LEU A 120 -8.29 -43.12 -34.92
CA LEU A 120 -9.02 -41.99 -34.33
C LEU A 120 -10.47 -42.28 -33.95
N ARG A 121 -11.14 -43.30 -34.52
CA ARG A 121 -12.52 -43.67 -34.16
C ARG A 121 -12.61 -44.74 -33.06
N THR A 122 -11.50 -44.99 -32.35
CA THR A 122 -11.49 -45.92 -31.22
C THR A 122 -11.80 -45.18 -29.92
N THR A 123 -12.31 -45.88 -28.90
CA THR A 123 -12.52 -45.29 -27.56
C THR A 123 -11.24 -44.69 -27.02
N ALA A 124 -10.09 -45.35 -27.22
CA ALA A 124 -8.78 -44.82 -26.86
C ALA A 124 -8.44 -43.52 -27.60
N GLY A 125 -8.78 -43.40 -28.89
CA GLY A 125 -8.55 -42.18 -29.67
C GLY A 125 -9.35 -40.98 -29.16
N TRP A 126 -10.64 -41.19 -28.85
CA TRP A 126 -11.49 -40.15 -28.26
C TRP A 126 -11.08 -39.79 -26.84
N VAL A 127 -10.69 -40.77 -26.02
CA VAL A 127 -10.17 -40.52 -24.66
C VAL A 127 -8.88 -39.71 -24.73
N SER A 128 -7.92 -40.06 -25.59
CA SER A 128 -6.66 -39.32 -25.71
C SER A 128 -6.82 -37.91 -26.27
N LEU A 129 -7.70 -37.71 -27.26
CA LEU A 129 -8.02 -36.35 -27.75
C LEU A 129 -8.79 -35.55 -26.70
N GLY A 130 -9.68 -36.19 -25.94
CA GLY A 130 -10.34 -35.59 -24.78
C GLY A 130 -9.34 -35.17 -23.70
N SER A 131 -8.37 -36.03 -23.36
CA SER A 131 -7.29 -35.70 -22.43
C SER A 131 -6.41 -34.55 -22.95
N ALA A 132 -6.09 -34.53 -24.25
CA ALA A 132 -5.37 -33.41 -24.86
C ALA A 132 -6.15 -32.09 -24.76
N ALA A 133 -7.47 -32.11 -25.00
CA ALA A 133 -8.33 -30.95 -24.83
C ALA A 133 -8.40 -30.48 -23.37
N VAL A 134 -8.50 -31.41 -22.42
CA VAL A 134 -8.49 -31.08 -20.97
C VAL A 134 -7.15 -30.48 -20.55
N ILE A 135 -6.03 -31.06 -20.98
CA ILE A 135 -4.69 -30.50 -20.69
C ILE A 135 -4.53 -29.11 -21.30
N ALA A 136 -4.94 -28.92 -22.56
CA ALA A 136 -4.90 -27.62 -23.21
C ALA A 136 -5.77 -26.58 -22.48
N LEU A 137 -6.96 -26.98 -22.01
CA LEU A 137 -7.84 -26.14 -21.21
C LEU A 137 -7.17 -25.73 -19.89
N ILE A 138 -6.58 -26.69 -19.17
CA ILE A 138 -5.86 -26.43 -17.90
C ILE A 138 -4.70 -25.45 -18.12
N LEU A 139 -3.87 -25.68 -19.15
CA LEU A 139 -2.75 -24.79 -19.48
C LEU A 139 -3.22 -23.38 -19.89
N SER A 140 -4.35 -23.28 -20.58
CA SER A 140 -4.91 -21.99 -21.01
C SER A 140 -5.62 -21.23 -19.87
N GLY A 141 -6.08 -21.92 -18.83
CA GLY A 141 -6.91 -21.33 -17.78
C GLY A 141 -6.23 -20.20 -17.00
N GLY A 142 -4.90 -20.21 -16.89
CA GLY A 142 -4.12 -19.13 -16.28
C GLY A 142 -3.60 -18.08 -17.26
N ALA A 143 -3.73 -18.31 -18.57
CA ALA A 143 -3.08 -17.49 -19.59
C ALA A 143 -3.69 -16.08 -19.68
N TYR A 144 -4.96 -15.91 -19.32
CA TYR A 144 -5.61 -14.60 -19.29
C TYR A 144 -4.86 -13.58 -18.41
N THR A 145 -4.15 -14.01 -17.36
CA THR A 145 -3.37 -13.14 -16.46
C THR A 145 -2.20 -12.44 -17.17
N GLN A 146 -1.75 -12.96 -18.30
CA GLN A 146 -0.61 -12.46 -19.08
C GLN A 146 -1.01 -11.38 -20.10
N TRP A 147 -2.23 -10.87 -20.02
CA TRP A 147 -2.70 -9.83 -20.94
C TRP A 147 -1.89 -8.53 -20.80
N GLN A 148 -1.44 -8.18 -19.59
CA GLN A 148 -0.61 -6.99 -19.34
C GLN A 148 0.77 -7.13 -19.97
N SER A 149 1.44 -8.27 -19.76
CA SER A 149 2.74 -8.53 -20.37
C SER A 149 2.65 -8.59 -21.90
N LEU A 150 1.55 -9.12 -22.47
CA LEU A 150 1.28 -9.02 -23.91
C LEU A 150 1.10 -7.56 -24.37
N ALA A 151 0.32 -6.75 -23.64
CA ALA A 151 0.06 -5.35 -23.99
C ALA A 151 1.36 -4.53 -24.05
N LEU A 152 2.21 -4.69 -23.03
CA LEU A 152 3.53 -4.06 -22.95
C LEU A 152 4.45 -4.56 -24.08
N PHE A 153 4.44 -5.86 -24.38
CA PHE A 153 5.23 -6.44 -25.46
C PHE A 153 4.83 -5.89 -26.84
N LEU A 154 3.53 -5.79 -27.13
CA LEU A 154 3.02 -5.31 -28.42
C LEU A 154 3.33 -3.82 -28.66
N HIS A 155 3.39 -3.03 -27.60
CA HIS A 155 3.64 -1.59 -27.65
C HIS A 155 4.99 -1.19 -27.06
N ALA A 156 5.96 -2.10 -27.05
CA ALA A 156 7.29 -1.83 -26.54
C ALA A 156 7.97 -0.72 -27.35
N GLN A 157 8.50 0.29 -26.65
CA GLN A 157 9.24 1.41 -27.24
C GLN A 157 10.59 1.56 -26.53
N PRO A 158 11.69 1.83 -27.28
CA PRO A 158 13.00 2.06 -26.67
C PRO A 158 12.99 3.24 -25.69
N THR A 159 13.67 3.06 -24.57
CA THR A 159 13.92 4.13 -23.58
C THR A 159 15.07 5.05 -24.00
N GLY A 160 16.01 4.52 -24.79
CA GLY A 160 17.28 5.18 -25.13
C GLY A 160 18.39 4.94 -24.12
N THR A 161 18.10 4.24 -23.01
CA THR A 161 19.08 3.86 -21.99
C THR A 161 19.36 2.36 -22.13
N VAL A 162 20.64 1.98 -22.17
CA VAL A 162 21.06 0.58 -22.33
C VAL A 162 21.74 0.06 -21.08
N ASP A 163 21.58 -1.23 -20.81
CA ASP A 163 22.29 -1.91 -19.73
C ASP A 163 23.79 -2.04 -20.08
N PRO A 164 24.70 -1.90 -19.11
CA PRO A 164 26.15 -1.87 -19.36
C PRO A 164 26.80 -3.26 -19.55
N VAL A 165 26.03 -4.35 -19.52
CA VAL A 165 26.54 -5.74 -19.58
C VAL A 165 26.20 -6.42 -20.90
N LEU A 166 24.92 -6.43 -21.26
CA LEU A 166 24.36 -7.12 -22.41
C LEU A 166 23.96 -6.16 -23.52
N GLY A 167 23.98 -4.84 -23.27
CA GLY A 167 23.72 -3.80 -24.27
C GLY A 167 22.27 -3.74 -24.75
N GLN A 168 21.34 -4.29 -23.98
CA GLN A 168 19.91 -4.21 -24.23
C GLN A 168 19.34 -2.91 -23.65
N ASP A 169 18.36 -2.35 -24.35
CA ASP A 169 17.62 -1.20 -23.85
C ASP A 169 16.79 -1.58 -22.61
N ILE A 170 16.63 -0.67 -21.64
CA ILE A 170 15.82 -0.93 -20.44
C ILE A 170 14.38 -1.34 -20.78
N SER A 171 13.83 -0.87 -21.90
CA SER A 171 12.52 -1.31 -22.42
C SER A 171 12.44 -2.81 -22.68
N PHE A 172 13.54 -3.48 -23.04
CA PHE A 172 13.56 -4.93 -23.18
C PHE A 172 13.22 -5.59 -21.84
N TYR A 173 13.83 -5.13 -20.75
CA TYR A 173 13.62 -5.69 -19.41
C TYR A 173 12.23 -5.40 -18.87
N LEU A 174 11.74 -4.17 -19.04
CA LEU A 174 10.44 -3.75 -18.48
C LEU A 174 9.25 -4.21 -19.32
N LEU A 175 9.35 -4.17 -20.66
CA LEU A 175 8.21 -4.33 -21.56
C LEU A 175 8.18 -5.66 -22.31
N THR A 176 9.35 -6.26 -22.59
CA THR A 176 9.47 -7.41 -23.49
C THR A 176 9.74 -8.73 -22.74
N LEU A 177 10.73 -8.72 -21.86
CA LEU A 177 11.24 -9.89 -21.15
C LEU A 177 10.16 -10.61 -20.32
N PRO A 178 9.24 -9.93 -19.60
CA PRO A 178 8.20 -10.60 -18.83
C PRO A 178 7.29 -11.49 -19.71
N PHE A 179 6.98 -11.05 -20.93
CA PHE A 179 6.17 -11.84 -21.86
C PHE A 179 6.94 -13.02 -22.46
N LEU A 180 8.24 -12.85 -22.74
CA LEU A 180 9.11 -13.93 -23.20
C LEU A 180 9.26 -15.03 -22.12
N HIS A 181 9.35 -14.63 -20.86
CA HIS A 181 9.31 -15.56 -19.72
C HIS A 181 7.97 -16.27 -19.61
N ALA A 182 6.85 -15.54 -19.77
CA ALA A 182 5.52 -16.15 -19.79
C ALA A 182 5.37 -17.21 -20.89
N ILE A 183 5.83 -16.92 -22.12
CA ILE A 183 5.83 -17.89 -23.23
C ILE A 183 6.72 -19.09 -22.90
N THR A 184 7.94 -18.86 -22.43
CA THR A 184 8.90 -19.93 -22.15
C THR A 184 8.40 -20.86 -21.06
N ASN A 185 7.89 -20.31 -19.96
CA ASN A 185 7.32 -21.10 -18.85
C ASN A 185 6.07 -21.88 -19.29
N TRP A 186 5.20 -21.26 -20.09
CA TRP A 186 4.04 -21.92 -20.66
C TRP A 186 4.43 -23.07 -21.59
N SER A 187 5.41 -22.86 -22.47
CA SER A 187 5.94 -23.90 -23.37
C SER A 187 6.60 -25.05 -22.61
N LEU A 188 7.33 -24.79 -21.52
CA LEU A 188 7.88 -25.84 -20.66
C LEU A 188 6.78 -26.73 -20.08
N GLY A 189 5.69 -26.11 -19.58
CA GLY A 189 4.52 -26.84 -19.09
C GLY A 189 3.85 -27.67 -20.18
N LEU A 190 3.67 -27.10 -21.38
CA LEU A 190 3.09 -27.79 -22.54
C LEU A 190 3.91 -29.01 -22.96
N ASP A 191 5.22 -28.83 -23.15
CA ASP A 191 6.12 -29.89 -23.60
C ASP A 191 6.24 -31.02 -22.55
N PHE A 192 6.32 -30.66 -21.27
CA PHE A 192 6.34 -31.63 -20.18
C PHE A 192 5.05 -32.47 -20.14
N LEU A 193 3.88 -31.84 -20.20
CA LEU A 193 2.60 -32.55 -20.22
C LEU A 193 2.41 -33.35 -21.50
N ALA A 194 2.93 -32.89 -22.64
CA ALA A 194 2.93 -33.66 -23.88
C ALA A 194 3.76 -34.94 -23.76
N ILE A 195 4.97 -34.86 -23.18
CA ILE A 195 5.81 -36.04 -22.92
C ILE A 195 5.08 -37.04 -22.01
N LEU A 196 4.45 -36.58 -20.93
CA LEU A 196 3.69 -37.44 -20.02
C LEU A 196 2.48 -38.08 -20.69
N LEU A 197 1.67 -37.31 -21.41
CA LEU A 197 0.48 -37.80 -22.12
C LEU A 197 0.86 -38.88 -23.14
N ILE A 198 1.87 -38.62 -23.95
CA ILE A 198 2.31 -39.53 -25.00
C ILE A 198 3.01 -40.76 -24.41
N GLY A 199 3.81 -40.59 -23.36
CA GLY A 199 4.40 -41.69 -22.60
C GLY A 199 3.36 -42.62 -21.97
N ALA A 200 2.33 -42.05 -21.36
CA ALA A 200 1.18 -42.79 -20.83
C ALA A 200 0.42 -43.53 -21.93
N LEU A 201 0.18 -42.88 -23.08
CA LEU A 201 -0.50 -43.49 -24.21
C LEU A 201 0.27 -44.68 -24.80
N TYR A 202 1.61 -44.63 -24.83
CA TYR A 202 2.43 -45.76 -25.25
C TYR A 202 2.48 -46.89 -24.23
N SER A 203 2.33 -46.57 -22.95
CA SER A 203 2.35 -47.55 -21.85
C SER A 203 0.99 -48.21 -21.62
N TRP A 204 -0.11 -47.57 -22.04
CA TRP A 204 -1.47 -48.04 -21.85
C TRP A 204 -1.85 -49.16 -22.84
N ARG A 205 -2.23 -50.34 -22.30
CA ARG A 205 -2.69 -51.50 -23.09
C ARG A 205 -4.19 -51.80 -22.98
N GLY A 206 -4.97 -50.91 -22.35
CA GLY A 206 -6.40 -51.09 -22.09
C GLY A 206 -6.61 -51.36 -20.60
N ASP A 207 -6.22 -52.56 -20.18
CA ASP A 207 -6.42 -53.16 -18.87
C ASP A 207 -5.15 -53.16 -17.99
N SER A 208 -4.00 -52.74 -18.54
CA SER A 208 -2.74 -52.58 -17.81
C SER A 208 -1.87 -51.44 -18.36
N PHE A 209 -0.91 -50.99 -17.55
CA PHE A 209 0.19 -50.12 -17.95
C PHE A 209 1.50 -50.94 -17.98
N ASP A 210 2.12 -51.09 -19.16
CA ASP A 210 3.38 -51.82 -19.33
C ASP A 210 4.38 -51.00 -20.17
N PHE A 211 5.46 -50.56 -19.53
CA PHE A 211 6.48 -49.69 -20.14
C PHE A 211 7.48 -50.51 -20.97
N ARG A 212 7.11 -50.80 -22.23
CA ARG A 212 7.99 -51.43 -23.23
C ARG A 212 7.92 -50.66 -24.56
N PRO A 213 8.61 -49.51 -24.68
CA PRO A 213 8.46 -48.63 -25.83
C PRO A 213 9.02 -49.27 -27.11
N THR A 214 8.21 -49.27 -28.18
CA THR A 214 8.68 -49.72 -29.51
C THR A 214 9.73 -48.75 -30.08
N PRO A 215 10.60 -49.16 -31.04
CA PRO A 215 11.58 -48.26 -31.64
C PRO A 215 10.97 -46.96 -32.22
N ARG A 216 9.75 -47.03 -32.76
CA ARG A 216 9.04 -45.84 -33.27
C ARG A 216 8.48 -44.96 -32.15
N ALA A 217 8.09 -45.55 -31.02
CA ALA A 217 7.70 -44.79 -29.82
C ALA A 217 8.91 -44.07 -29.22
N ILE A 218 10.08 -44.73 -29.17
CA ILE A 218 11.34 -44.10 -28.75
C ILE A 218 11.68 -42.91 -29.65
N ALA A 219 11.55 -43.05 -30.98
CA ALA A 219 11.76 -41.93 -31.91
C ALA A 219 10.83 -40.74 -31.61
N HIS A 220 9.54 -40.97 -31.45
CA HIS A 220 8.56 -39.91 -31.21
C HIS A 220 8.79 -39.20 -29.87
N VAL A 221 8.98 -39.96 -28.78
CA VAL A 221 9.30 -39.39 -27.46
C VAL A 221 10.64 -38.65 -27.49
N SER A 222 11.63 -39.11 -28.24
CA SER A 222 12.90 -38.38 -28.39
C SER A 222 12.72 -37.02 -29.06
N VAL A 223 11.85 -36.90 -30.06
CA VAL A 223 11.53 -35.61 -30.70
C VAL A 223 10.80 -34.68 -29.73
N LEU A 224 9.89 -35.20 -28.89
CA LEU A 224 9.23 -34.40 -27.85
C LEU A 224 10.22 -33.91 -26.78
N ILE A 225 11.15 -34.77 -26.34
CA ILE A 225 12.23 -34.35 -25.42
C ILE A 225 13.17 -33.36 -26.11
N ALA A 226 13.37 -33.45 -27.43
CA ALA A 226 14.13 -32.46 -28.18
C ALA A 226 13.44 -31.09 -28.18
N ALA A 227 12.11 -31.02 -28.38
CA ALA A 227 11.35 -29.78 -28.27
C ALA A 227 11.49 -29.19 -26.85
N PHE A 228 11.32 -30.03 -25.82
CA PHE A 228 11.53 -29.62 -24.44
C PHE A 228 12.96 -29.08 -24.18
N ALA A 229 13.98 -29.71 -24.77
CA ALA A 229 15.37 -29.26 -24.67
C ALA A 229 15.62 -27.92 -25.39
N VAL A 230 14.92 -27.63 -26.49
CA VAL A 230 14.93 -26.29 -27.12
C VAL A 230 14.29 -25.25 -26.21
N THR A 231 13.15 -25.57 -25.60
CA THR A 231 12.48 -24.67 -24.66
C THR A 231 13.36 -24.39 -23.44
N LEU A 232 14.03 -25.42 -22.91
CA LEU A 232 15.04 -25.28 -21.86
C LEU A 232 16.25 -24.43 -22.29
N ALA A 233 16.72 -24.57 -23.53
CA ALA A 233 17.78 -23.74 -24.09
C ALA A 233 17.37 -22.27 -24.20
N ALA A 234 16.13 -22.00 -24.60
CA ALA A 234 15.56 -20.65 -24.62
C ALA A 234 15.47 -20.06 -23.21
N GLY A 235 15.02 -20.85 -22.23
CA GLY A 235 15.02 -20.45 -20.82
C GLY A 235 16.42 -20.10 -20.29
N ALA A 236 17.43 -20.92 -20.60
CA ALA A 236 18.82 -20.62 -20.25
C ALA A 236 19.34 -19.35 -20.96
N TRP A 237 18.91 -19.09 -22.20
CA TRP A 237 19.27 -17.87 -22.91
C TRP A 237 18.66 -16.63 -22.28
N PHE A 238 17.37 -16.67 -21.93
CA PHE A 238 16.70 -15.54 -21.28
C PHE A 238 17.16 -15.34 -19.83
N GLY A 239 17.52 -16.42 -19.12
CA GLY A 239 18.08 -16.35 -17.76
C GLY A 239 19.36 -15.52 -17.64
N ARG A 240 20.04 -15.23 -18.76
CA ARG A 240 21.17 -14.28 -18.81
C ARG A 240 20.75 -12.86 -18.39
N TYR A 241 19.55 -12.44 -18.77
CA TYR A 241 19.00 -11.12 -18.46
C TYR A 241 18.54 -11.04 -17.00
N ASP A 242 18.03 -12.15 -16.46
CA ASP A 242 17.56 -12.27 -15.08
C ASP A 242 18.65 -11.94 -14.06
N LEU A 243 19.92 -12.26 -14.40
CA LEU A 243 21.07 -11.93 -13.57
C LEU A 243 21.14 -10.44 -13.24
N LEU A 244 20.69 -9.55 -14.14
CA LEU A 244 20.84 -8.11 -13.96
C LEU A 244 19.84 -7.51 -12.97
N TYR A 245 18.73 -8.19 -12.64
CA TYR A 245 17.76 -7.74 -11.65
C TYR A 245 17.59 -8.74 -10.49
N ALA A 246 18.41 -9.78 -10.43
CA ALA A 246 18.46 -10.74 -9.33
C ALA A 246 19.33 -10.21 -8.16
N HIS A 247 19.17 -10.83 -6.98
CA HIS A 247 20.03 -10.60 -5.81
C HIS A 247 20.78 -11.88 -5.43
N ASN A 248 21.66 -12.34 -6.32
CA ASN A 248 22.43 -13.58 -6.13
C ASN A 248 23.65 -13.41 -5.20
N SER A 249 24.07 -12.17 -4.97
CA SER A 249 25.15 -11.78 -4.05
C SER A 249 24.54 -11.11 -2.83
N THR A 250 25.16 -11.26 -1.65
CA THR A 250 24.73 -10.57 -0.42
C THR A 250 25.11 -9.09 -0.40
N VAL A 251 25.94 -8.65 -1.36
CA VAL A 251 26.52 -7.30 -1.39
C VAL A 251 25.91 -6.44 -2.49
N VAL A 252 25.49 -7.05 -3.60
CA VAL A 252 25.09 -6.35 -4.83
C VAL A 252 23.66 -6.69 -5.24
N TRP A 253 22.86 -5.68 -5.58
CA TRP A 253 21.59 -5.83 -6.29
C TRP A 253 21.82 -5.76 -7.81
N GLY A 254 21.43 -6.82 -8.53
CA GLY A 254 21.79 -7.05 -9.92
C GLY A 254 23.01 -7.96 -10.09
N ALA A 255 23.57 -7.99 -11.31
CA ALA A 255 24.61 -8.95 -11.66
C ALA A 255 25.96 -8.56 -11.05
N ALA A 256 26.38 -9.33 -10.03
CA ALA A 256 27.67 -9.19 -9.34
C ALA A 256 28.84 -9.77 -10.15
N TYR A 257 30.07 -9.68 -9.63
CA TYR A 257 31.26 -10.21 -10.33
C TYR A 257 31.11 -11.67 -10.74
N THR A 258 30.66 -12.53 -9.82
CA THR A 258 30.46 -13.97 -10.08
C THR A 258 29.39 -14.20 -11.14
N ASP A 259 28.34 -13.39 -11.16
CA ASP A 259 27.26 -13.54 -12.13
C ASP A 259 27.76 -13.24 -13.55
N ILE A 260 28.56 -12.19 -13.71
CA ILE A 260 29.13 -11.82 -15.02
C ILE A 260 30.18 -12.82 -15.48
N ASN A 261 31.10 -13.21 -14.60
CA ASN A 261 32.29 -13.96 -15.00
C ASN A 261 32.12 -15.48 -14.93
N ALA A 262 31.12 -15.97 -14.19
CA ALA A 262 30.83 -17.40 -14.06
C ALA A 262 29.43 -17.79 -14.53
N ARG A 263 28.36 -17.16 -14.00
CA ARG A 263 26.97 -17.58 -14.34
C ARG A 263 26.60 -17.27 -15.79
N LEU A 264 26.91 -16.07 -16.27
CA LEU A 264 26.53 -15.62 -17.60
C LEU A 264 27.16 -16.47 -18.72
N PRO A 265 28.48 -16.79 -18.71
CA PRO A 265 29.06 -17.75 -19.65
C PRO A 265 28.43 -19.13 -19.55
N LEU A 266 28.09 -19.58 -18.35
CA LEU A 266 27.53 -20.90 -18.11
C LEU A 266 26.09 -21.02 -18.61
N TYR A 267 25.25 -20.01 -18.45
CA TYR A 267 23.93 -19.93 -19.10
C TYR A 267 24.05 -19.89 -20.62
N THR A 268 25.03 -19.16 -21.16
CA THR A 268 25.30 -19.15 -22.60
C THR A 268 25.70 -20.54 -23.10
N PHE A 269 26.58 -21.23 -22.37
CA PHE A 269 26.97 -22.60 -22.68
C PHE A 269 25.81 -23.58 -22.55
N GLN A 270 25.00 -23.47 -21.49
CA GLN A 270 23.84 -24.32 -21.24
C GLN A 270 22.78 -24.16 -22.35
N ALA A 271 22.54 -22.94 -22.82
CA ALA A 271 21.69 -22.69 -23.98
C ALA A 271 22.22 -23.40 -25.23
N GLY A 272 23.52 -23.24 -25.55
CA GLY A 272 24.14 -23.94 -26.67
C GLY A 272 24.10 -25.46 -26.55
N ALA A 273 24.42 -26.00 -25.37
CA ALA A 273 24.37 -27.43 -25.07
C ALA A 273 22.96 -27.99 -25.20
N GLY A 274 21.93 -27.27 -24.77
CA GLY A 274 20.52 -27.64 -24.95
C GLY A 274 20.14 -27.81 -26.42
N ILE A 275 20.60 -26.91 -27.30
CA ILE A 275 20.41 -27.03 -28.75
C ILE A 275 21.14 -28.26 -29.33
N VAL A 276 22.37 -28.53 -28.88
CA VAL A 276 23.12 -29.72 -29.31
C VAL A 276 22.42 -31.01 -28.86
N LEU A 277 21.95 -31.06 -27.61
CA LEU A 277 21.19 -32.19 -27.08
C LEU A 277 19.87 -32.37 -27.84
N ALA A 278 19.15 -31.29 -28.14
CA ALA A 278 17.95 -31.34 -28.97
C ALA A 278 18.27 -31.93 -30.36
N GLY A 279 19.36 -31.48 -31.01
CA GLY A 279 19.82 -32.03 -32.28
C GLY A 279 20.15 -33.52 -32.21
N ALA A 280 20.84 -33.97 -31.15
CA ALA A 280 21.14 -35.38 -30.91
C ALA A 280 19.87 -36.23 -30.68
N LEU A 281 18.87 -35.66 -30.01
CA LEU A 281 17.57 -36.32 -29.76
C LEU A 281 16.71 -36.40 -31.02
N VAL A 282 16.75 -35.38 -31.88
CA VAL A 282 16.18 -35.45 -33.22
C VAL A 282 16.91 -36.51 -34.05
N ALA A 283 18.25 -36.57 -33.99
CA ALA A 283 19.04 -37.64 -34.61
C ALA A 283 18.65 -39.05 -34.09
N ASN A 284 18.24 -39.16 -32.83
CA ASN A 284 17.72 -40.41 -32.27
C ASN A 284 16.38 -40.85 -32.88
N ALA A 285 15.67 -40.02 -33.65
CA ALA A 285 14.49 -40.45 -34.40
C ALA A 285 14.83 -41.55 -35.43
N TRP A 286 16.06 -41.54 -35.94
CA TRP A 286 16.60 -42.57 -36.84
C TRP A 286 17.28 -43.72 -36.08
N LEU A 287 18.02 -43.42 -35.00
CA LEU A 287 18.78 -44.41 -34.23
C LEU A 287 17.93 -45.26 -33.27
N ARG A 288 16.86 -44.68 -32.71
CA ARG A 288 15.81 -45.32 -31.91
C ARG A 288 16.31 -46.04 -30.66
N ARG A 289 17.31 -45.48 -29.98
CA ARG A 289 17.91 -46.06 -28.77
C ARG A 289 17.37 -45.37 -27.51
N LEU A 290 16.94 -46.14 -26.51
CA LEU A 290 16.36 -45.63 -25.27
C LEU A 290 17.39 -44.91 -24.37
N TRP A 291 18.67 -45.31 -24.43
CA TRP A 291 19.72 -44.73 -23.59
C TRP A 291 20.08 -43.28 -23.99
N LEU A 292 19.83 -42.86 -25.24
CA LEU A 292 20.16 -41.51 -25.72
C LEU A 292 19.32 -40.42 -25.02
N PRO A 293 17.98 -40.54 -24.91
CA PRO A 293 17.17 -39.66 -24.08
C PRO A 293 17.56 -39.63 -22.60
N LEU A 294 17.93 -40.79 -22.03
CA LEU A 294 18.38 -40.88 -20.64
C LEU A 294 19.72 -40.15 -20.43
N VAL A 295 20.66 -40.32 -21.35
CA VAL A 295 21.95 -39.62 -21.31
C VAL A 295 21.77 -38.12 -21.54
N ALA A 296 20.90 -37.70 -22.46
CA ALA A 296 20.61 -36.28 -22.67
C ALA A 296 19.99 -35.64 -21.42
N GLY A 297 19.01 -36.32 -20.78
CA GLY A 297 18.43 -35.87 -19.52
C GLY A 297 19.46 -35.83 -18.38
N GLY A 298 20.28 -36.87 -18.24
CA GLY A 298 21.37 -36.92 -17.24
C GLY A 298 22.43 -35.84 -17.47
N ALA A 299 22.81 -35.58 -18.73
CA ALA A 299 23.72 -34.51 -19.09
C ALA A 299 23.14 -33.14 -18.77
N TRP A 300 21.85 -32.90 -19.06
CA TRP A 300 21.19 -31.66 -18.70
C TRP A 300 21.13 -31.44 -17.18
N VAL A 301 20.79 -32.48 -16.41
CA VAL A 301 20.80 -32.42 -14.94
C VAL A 301 22.20 -32.13 -14.41
N LEU A 302 23.23 -32.77 -14.97
CA LEU A 302 24.62 -32.49 -14.60
C LEU A 302 25.01 -31.03 -14.91
N LEU A 303 24.64 -30.51 -16.08
CA LEU A 303 24.84 -29.11 -16.43
C LEU A 303 24.14 -28.18 -15.44
N ALA A 304 22.89 -28.47 -15.09
CA ALA A 304 22.13 -27.66 -14.13
C ALA A 304 22.79 -27.65 -12.72
N ILE A 305 23.35 -28.78 -12.28
CA ILE A 305 24.11 -28.86 -11.02
C ILE A 305 25.39 -28.02 -11.13
N VAL A 306 26.15 -28.15 -12.23
CA VAL A 306 27.36 -27.35 -12.46
C VAL A 306 27.02 -25.85 -12.49
N SER A 307 25.88 -25.47 -13.08
CA SER A 307 25.35 -24.09 -13.10
C SER A 307 25.13 -23.49 -11.72
N GLN A 308 24.98 -24.31 -10.67
CA GLN A 308 24.87 -23.82 -9.30
C GLN A 308 26.19 -23.93 -8.53
N VAL A 309 26.90 -25.05 -8.68
CA VAL A 309 28.11 -25.34 -7.90
C VAL A 309 29.29 -24.46 -8.34
N TYR A 310 29.54 -24.32 -9.64
CA TYR A 310 30.73 -23.60 -10.13
C TYR A 310 30.75 -22.11 -9.72
N PRO A 311 29.66 -21.34 -9.90
CA PRO A 311 29.59 -19.96 -9.42
C PRO A 311 29.75 -19.85 -7.90
N ALA A 312 29.16 -20.77 -7.12
CA ALA A 312 29.28 -20.76 -5.68
C ALA A 312 30.74 -20.95 -5.20
N VAL A 313 31.53 -21.77 -5.90
CA VAL A 313 32.97 -21.92 -5.65
C VAL A 313 33.71 -20.62 -5.97
N ILE A 314 33.43 -19.98 -7.11
CA ILE A 314 34.06 -18.70 -7.47
C ILE A 314 33.73 -17.61 -6.44
N GLN A 315 32.46 -17.52 -6.03
CA GLN A 315 32.01 -16.57 -5.02
C GLN A 315 32.76 -16.77 -3.69
N SER A 316 32.76 -18.00 -3.16
CA SER A 316 33.35 -18.29 -1.84
C SER A 316 34.87 -18.20 -1.81
N VAL A 317 35.57 -18.61 -2.87
CA VAL A 317 37.04 -18.72 -2.89
C VAL A 317 37.71 -17.46 -3.43
N SER A 318 37.14 -16.80 -4.44
CA SER A 318 37.80 -15.66 -5.11
C SER A 318 37.19 -14.32 -4.73
N VAL A 319 35.86 -14.22 -4.75
CA VAL A 319 35.15 -12.94 -4.65
C VAL A 319 34.96 -12.52 -3.21
N THR A 320 34.31 -13.33 -2.37
CA THR A 320 34.01 -12.96 -0.98
C THR A 320 35.26 -12.53 -0.18
N PRO A 321 36.43 -13.20 -0.29
CA PRO A 321 37.64 -12.75 0.40
C PRO A 321 38.20 -11.42 -0.12
N ASN A 322 37.90 -11.04 -1.36
CA ASN A 322 38.41 -9.84 -2.04
C ASN A 322 37.26 -8.95 -2.55
N ALA A 323 36.12 -8.93 -1.85
CA ALA A 323 34.88 -8.38 -2.38
C ALA A 323 35.00 -6.89 -2.72
N GLN A 324 35.77 -6.13 -1.95
CA GLN A 324 36.02 -4.72 -2.24
C GLN A 324 36.71 -4.50 -3.60
N GLN A 325 37.58 -5.40 -4.06
CA GLN A 325 38.23 -5.23 -5.36
C GLN A 325 37.30 -5.64 -6.51
N TYR A 326 36.56 -6.73 -6.34
CA TYR A 326 35.76 -7.32 -7.40
C TYR A 326 34.37 -6.70 -7.54
N GLU A 327 33.76 -6.21 -6.46
CA GLU A 327 32.34 -5.80 -6.47
C GLU A 327 32.11 -4.31 -6.74
N LEU A 328 33.12 -3.43 -6.61
CA LEU A 328 32.93 -1.97 -6.69
C LEU A 328 32.29 -1.48 -8.00
N LEU A 329 32.67 -2.07 -9.14
CA LEU A 329 32.07 -1.70 -10.43
C LEU A 329 30.58 -2.03 -10.48
N TYR A 330 30.17 -3.14 -9.87
CA TYR A 330 28.78 -3.59 -9.85
C TYR A 330 27.95 -2.78 -8.86
N ILE A 331 28.53 -2.42 -7.72
CA ILE A 331 27.93 -1.47 -6.76
C ILE A 331 27.74 -0.10 -7.40
N GLN A 332 28.69 0.38 -8.22
CA GLN A 332 28.50 1.63 -8.96
C GLN A 332 27.28 1.57 -9.90
N ARG A 333 27.12 0.45 -10.61
CA ARG A 333 25.95 0.21 -11.48
C ARG A 333 24.66 0.11 -10.68
N GLU A 334 24.71 -0.53 -9.54
CA GLU A 334 23.59 -0.64 -8.60
C GLU A 334 23.14 0.73 -8.08
N ILE A 335 24.07 1.61 -7.71
CA ILE A 335 23.72 2.98 -7.29
C ILE A 335 23.03 3.72 -8.44
N ALA A 336 23.60 3.69 -9.64
CA ALA A 336 23.02 4.34 -10.80
C ALA A 336 21.64 3.77 -11.17
N GLY A 337 21.51 2.43 -11.19
CA GLY A 337 20.29 1.72 -11.55
C GLY A 337 19.17 1.94 -10.53
N THR A 338 19.48 1.84 -9.24
CA THR A 338 18.53 2.10 -8.14
C THR A 338 18.09 3.56 -8.14
N GLN A 339 19.01 4.53 -8.17
CA GLN A 339 18.64 5.94 -8.23
C GLN A 339 17.80 6.26 -9.46
N ALA A 340 18.13 5.69 -10.63
CA ALA A 340 17.34 5.86 -11.83
C ALA A 340 15.95 5.24 -11.64
N ALA A 341 15.84 3.99 -11.21
CA ALA A 341 14.57 3.27 -11.13
C ALA A 341 13.56 3.85 -10.13
N TYR A 342 14.01 4.58 -9.10
CA TYR A 342 13.15 5.27 -8.12
C TYR A 342 13.03 6.80 -8.33
N GLY A 343 13.64 7.34 -9.39
CA GLY A 343 13.50 8.77 -9.74
C GLY A 343 14.36 9.70 -8.88
N LEU A 344 15.46 9.18 -8.31
CA LEU A 344 16.33 9.86 -7.36
C LEU A 344 17.64 10.38 -7.98
N SER A 345 17.92 10.10 -9.26
CA SER A 345 19.15 10.56 -9.93
C SER A 345 19.29 12.08 -10.02
N ALA A 346 18.19 12.83 -9.88
CA ALA A 346 18.16 14.28 -10.01
C ALA A 346 18.02 15.02 -8.66
N VAL A 347 18.15 14.31 -7.52
CA VAL A 347 18.09 14.94 -6.19
C VAL A 347 19.24 15.93 -6.04
N LYS A 348 18.93 17.20 -5.81
CA LYS A 348 19.95 18.24 -5.58
C LYS A 348 20.38 18.19 -4.12
N SER A 349 21.68 17.99 -3.88
CA SER A 349 22.24 18.05 -2.53
C SER A 349 22.74 19.45 -2.21
N SER A 350 22.44 19.95 -1.02
CA SER A 350 22.91 21.24 -0.49
C SER A 350 23.31 21.08 0.97
N THR A 351 24.17 21.95 1.48
CA THR A 351 24.56 21.93 2.90
C THR A 351 23.65 22.82 3.72
N PHE A 352 23.22 22.35 4.89
CA PHE A 352 22.43 23.13 5.85
C PHE A 352 23.06 23.01 7.24
N SER A 353 23.33 24.13 7.92
CA SER A 353 24.06 24.10 9.20
C SER A 353 23.21 23.51 10.33
N GLY A 354 22.02 24.08 10.56
CA GLY A 354 21.03 23.59 11.51
C GLY A 354 21.44 23.59 12.99
N ASP A 355 22.62 24.13 13.32
CA ASP A 355 23.26 24.05 14.63
C ASP A 355 23.04 25.29 15.50
N GLN A 356 22.55 26.38 14.92
CA GLN A 356 22.34 27.64 15.62
C GLN A 356 20.97 27.67 16.32
N PRO A 357 20.84 28.35 17.48
CA PRO A 357 19.53 28.60 18.07
C PRO A 357 18.71 29.56 17.20
N LEU A 358 17.39 29.48 17.30
CA LEU A 358 16.49 30.32 16.52
C LEU A 358 16.49 31.76 17.05
N THR A 359 16.60 32.76 16.18
CA THR A 359 16.56 34.17 16.58
C THR A 359 15.20 34.82 16.28
N ALA A 360 14.90 35.92 16.95
CA ALA A 360 13.69 36.70 16.68
C ALA A 360 13.66 37.24 15.25
N GLN A 361 14.82 37.54 14.67
CA GLN A 361 14.93 37.98 13.28
C GLN A 361 14.58 36.86 12.30
N ASP A 362 14.97 35.61 12.59
CA ASP A 362 14.64 34.46 11.75
C ASP A 362 13.11 34.24 11.70
N VAL A 363 12.45 34.32 12.85
CA VAL A 363 10.98 34.25 12.97
C VAL A 363 10.30 35.39 12.22
N GLN A 364 10.80 36.62 12.33
CA GLN A 364 10.25 37.77 11.59
C GLN A 364 10.45 37.65 10.09
N ASN A 365 11.59 37.12 9.66
CA ASN A 365 11.91 36.94 8.25
C ASN A 365 11.06 35.84 7.60
N ASP A 366 10.52 34.90 8.38
CA ASP A 366 9.77 33.75 7.88
C ASP A 366 8.39 33.54 8.51
N GLN A 367 7.64 34.65 8.60
CA GLN A 367 6.25 34.65 9.07
C GLN A 367 5.33 33.70 8.29
N ALA A 368 5.60 33.46 7.01
CA ALA A 368 4.81 32.53 6.20
C ALA A 368 4.88 31.10 6.78
N THR A 369 6.07 30.63 7.16
CA THR A 369 6.28 29.33 7.79
C THR A 369 5.62 29.26 9.16
N ILE A 370 5.81 30.30 9.98
CA ILE A 370 5.24 30.37 11.34
C ILE A 370 3.71 30.34 11.31
N ASN A 371 3.10 31.09 10.41
CA ASN A 371 1.65 31.15 10.23
C ASN A 371 1.08 29.87 9.59
N ASN A 372 1.91 28.91 9.21
CA ASN A 372 1.46 27.62 8.69
C ASN A 372 1.99 26.45 9.55
N LEU A 373 2.44 26.71 10.77
CA LEU A 373 2.70 25.65 11.74
C LEU A 373 1.37 24.99 12.12
N ARG A 374 1.31 23.69 11.88
CA ARG A 374 0.08 22.90 11.98
C ARG A 374 -0.25 22.59 13.44
N LEU A 375 -1.12 23.39 14.04
CA LEU A 375 -1.61 23.24 15.42
C LEU A 375 -2.51 22.02 15.62
N TRP A 376 -3.10 21.51 14.54
CA TRP A 376 -4.04 20.40 14.54
C TRP A 376 -3.39 19.14 13.95
N ASP A 377 -3.68 17.99 14.52
CA ASP A 377 -3.20 16.73 13.98
C ASP A 377 -4.39 16.00 13.37
N TYR A 378 -4.20 15.32 12.26
CA TYR A 378 -5.27 14.70 11.47
C TYR A 378 -6.14 13.78 12.32
N THR A 379 -5.55 13.04 13.28
CA THR A 379 -6.31 12.13 14.15
C THR A 379 -7.24 12.90 15.09
N GLN A 380 -6.73 13.92 15.77
CA GLN A 380 -7.50 14.73 16.72
C GLN A 380 -8.52 15.62 16.02
N LEU A 381 -8.17 16.15 14.84
CA LEU A 381 -9.08 16.96 14.04
C LEU A 381 -10.25 16.14 13.51
N LYS A 382 -10.00 14.91 13.05
CA LYS A 382 -11.05 13.98 12.63
C LYS A 382 -12.07 13.75 13.74
N GLU A 383 -11.62 13.43 14.95
CA GLU A 383 -12.52 13.25 16.11
C GLU A 383 -13.35 14.52 16.39
N THR A 384 -12.76 15.69 16.16
CA THR A 384 -13.44 16.97 16.34
C THR A 384 -14.50 17.23 15.27
N TYR A 385 -14.18 16.96 14.00
CA TYR A 385 -15.16 17.03 12.91
C TYR A 385 -16.29 16.02 13.10
N GLU A 386 -15.98 14.78 13.50
CA GLU A 386 -16.98 13.77 13.84
C GLU A 386 -17.96 14.28 14.88
N GLN A 387 -17.50 14.89 15.99
CA GLN A 387 -18.42 15.34 17.03
C GLN A 387 -19.13 16.66 16.74
N GLN A 388 -18.49 17.61 16.03
CA GLN A 388 -19.06 18.94 15.79
C GLN A 388 -19.84 19.05 14.48
N GLN A 389 -19.42 18.32 13.45
CA GLN A 389 -19.90 18.49 12.08
C GLN A 389 -20.78 17.34 11.61
N THR A 390 -20.88 16.23 12.37
CA THR A 390 -21.89 15.19 12.13
C THR A 390 -23.18 15.54 12.86
N ILE A 391 -24.09 16.25 12.17
CA ILE A 391 -25.41 16.61 12.72
C ILE A 391 -26.31 15.37 12.90
N ARG A 392 -25.95 14.26 12.24
CA ARG A 392 -26.69 12.99 12.17
C ARG A 392 -25.70 11.83 12.21
N THR A 393 -26.11 10.71 12.81
CA THR A 393 -25.26 9.53 13.07
C THR A 393 -24.75 8.82 11.81
N TYR A 394 -25.36 9.09 10.65
CA TYR A 394 -24.97 8.49 9.37
C TYR A 394 -23.99 9.36 8.57
N TYR A 395 -23.73 10.61 9.00
CA TYR A 395 -22.64 11.37 8.41
C TYR A 395 -21.33 10.98 9.10
N THR A 396 -20.27 10.84 8.31
CA THR A 396 -18.94 10.52 8.80
C THR A 396 -17.89 11.26 7.99
N PHE A 397 -16.72 11.42 8.58
CA PHE A 397 -15.50 11.88 7.94
C PHE A 397 -14.53 10.71 7.89
N HIS A 398 -14.04 10.33 6.71
CA HIS A 398 -13.19 9.15 6.55
C HIS A 398 -11.76 9.41 7.08
N ASP A 399 -11.17 10.51 6.66
CA ASP A 399 -9.79 10.93 6.91
C ASP A 399 -9.66 12.48 6.96
N ILE A 400 -8.44 13.02 7.04
CA ILE A 400 -8.18 14.46 6.95
C ILE A 400 -7.07 14.68 5.92
N ASP A 401 -7.43 15.44 4.89
CA ASP A 401 -6.52 15.87 3.84
C ASP A 401 -5.84 17.19 4.15
N ILE A 402 -4.61 17.32 3.68
CA ILE A 402 -3.83 18.53 3.82
C ILE A 402 -3.52 19.11 2.45
N ASP A 403 -3.84 20.39 2.27
CA ASP A 403 -3.54 21.10 1.04
C ASP A 403 -3.46 22.62 1.26
N ARG A 404 -3.04 23.35 0.24
CA ARG A 404 -2.89 24.81 0.25
C ARG A 404 -4.01 25.52 -0.50
N TYR A 405 -4.45 26.63 0.06
CA TYR A 405 -5.45 27.49 -0.54
C TYR A 405 -5.06 28.96 -0.41
N THR A 406 -5.53 29.77 -1.35
CA THR A 406 -5.52 31.22 -1.20
C THR A 406 -6.91 31.66 -0.73
N ILE A 407 -7.05 31.96 0.56
CA ILE A 407 -8.31 32.52 1.10
C ILE A 407 -8.13 34.01 1.29
N GLY A 408 -8.91 34.80 0.54
CA GLY A 408 -8.71 36.25 0.48
C GLY A 408 -7.35 36.59 -0.14
N THR A 409 -6.43 37.17 0.64
CA THR A 409 -5.06 37.48 0.21
C THR A 409 -4.00 36.59 0.87
N GLN A 410 -4.42 35.61 1.68
CA GLN A 410 -3.50 34.75 2.44
C GLN A 410 -3.35 33.39 1.78
N TYR A 411 -2.11 33.05 1.44
CA TYR A 411 -1.72 31.71 1.04
C TYR A 411 -1.45 30.89 2.30
N GLN A 412 -2.28 29.89 2.56
CA GLN A 412 -2.24 29.11 3.79
C GLN A 412 -2.60 27.65 3.56
N GLN A 413 -2.14 26.80 4.47
CA GLN A 413 -2.47 25.39 4.52
C GLN A 413 -3.82 25.19 5.23
N LEU A 414 -4.65 24.31 4.68
CA LEU A 414 -5.92 23.89 5.25
C LEU A 414 -5.89 22.38 5.48
N GLU A 415 -6.63 21.96 6.50
CA GLU A 415 -7.05 20.59 6.71
C GLU A 415 -8.51 20.45 6.30
N ILE A 416 -8.79 19.57 5.35
CA ILE A 416 -10.10 19.37 4.74
C ILE A 416 -10.54 17.91 4.86
N SER A 417 -11.83 17.67 4.97
CA SER A 417 -12.38 16.31 4.94
C SER A 417 -13.78 16.29 4.34
N ALA A 418 -14.07 15.27 3.55
CA ALA A 418 -15.37 15.06 2.94
C ALA A 418 -16.40 14.61 3.99
N ARG A 419 -17.58 15.23 3.98
CA ARG A 419 -18.71 14.76 4.79
C ARG A 419 -19.49 13.73 4.00
N GLU A 420 -19.20 12.45 4.20
CA GLU A 420 -19.82 11.33 3.50
C GLU A 420 -20.96 10.68 4.30
N ILE A 421 -21.77 9.84 3.64
CA ILE A 421 -22.80 9.05 4.30
C ILE A 421 -22.33 7.60 4.44
N ASP A 422 -22.39 7.07 5.66
CA ASP A 422 -22.29 5.65 5.95
C ASP A 422 -23.68 5.06 6.19
N THR A 423 -24.19 4.30 5.21
CA THR A 423 -25.49 3.62 5.31
C THR A 423 -25.50 2.49 6.35
N SER A 424 -24.32 2.00 6.76
CA SER A 424 -24.16 1.01 7.82
C SER A 424 -24.47 1.60 9.21
N ALA A 425 -24.34 2.92 9.37
CA ALA A 425 -24.65 3.63 10.60
C ALA A 425 -26.15 4.00 10.76
N LEU A 426 -26.98 3.69 9.75
CA LEU A 426 -28.43 3.81 9.87
C LEU A 426 -28.97 2.89 10.98
N SER A 427 -30.06 3.32 11.64
CA SER A 427 -30.72 2.46 12.64
C SER A 427 -31.24 1.17 12.00
N SER A 428 -31.32 0.07 12.75
CA SER A 428 -31.76 -1.23 12.19
C SER A 428 -33.15 -1.18 11.53
N ALA A 429 -34.05 -0.31 11.99
CA ALA A 429 -35.36 -0.10 11.37
C ALA A 429 -35.28 0.71 10.05
N ALA A 430 -34.24 1.54 9.90
CA ALA A 430 -33.99 2.35 8.71
C ALA A 430 -33.12 1.62 7.66
N LYS A 431 -32.48 0.49 7.99
CA LYS A 431 -31.74 -0.36 7.04
C LYS A 431 -32.68 -1.19 6.16
N ASN A 432 -33.38 -0.51 5.26
CA ASN A 432 -34.19 -1.13 4.23
C ASN A 432 -33.72 -0.68 2.84
N TRP A 433 -34.10 -1.44 1.82
CA TRP A 433 -33.64 -1.25 0.45
C TRP A 433 -33.89 0.17 -0.10
N THR A 434 -35.06 0.76 0.19
CA THR A 434 -35.38 2.13 -0.25
C THR A 434 -34.45 3.15 0.40
N ASN A 435 -34.21 3.03 1.70
CA ASN A 435 -33.32 3.96 2.39
C ASN A 435 -31.87 3.83 1.92
N GLN A 436 -31.38 2.61 1.74
CA GLN A 436 -29.98 2.36 1.39
C GLN A 436 -29.66 2.75 -0.06
N HIS A 437 -30.57 2.52 -1.00
CA HIS A 437 -30.26 2.67 -2.44
C HIS A 437 -30.98 3.82 -3.14
N LEU A 438 -32.02 4.41 -2.53
CA LEU A 438 -32.84 5.46 -3.16
C LEU A 438 -32.94 6.77 -2.36
N GLN A 439 -32.84 6.72 -1.02
CA GLN A 439 -33.04 7.90 -0.19
C GLN A 439 -31.72 8.47 0.36
N TYR A 440 -30.86 7.65 0.98
CA TYR A 440 -29.58 8.08 1.54
C TYR A 440 -28.44 7.78 0.56
N THR A 441 -28.41 8.53 -0.55
CA THR A 441 -27.53 8.26 -1.70
C THR A 441 -26.21 9.04 -1.67
N HIS A 442 -26.10 10.14 -0.94
CA HIS A 442 -24.91 11.00 -1.04
C HIS A 442 -24.53 11.70 0.26
N GLY A 443 -23.22 11.90 0.44
CA GLY A 443 -22.64 12.84 1.40
C GLY A 443 -22.95 14.29 1.04
N TYR A 444 -22.61 15.23 1.92
CA TYR A 444 -22.96 16.64 1.72
C TYR A 444 -21.90 17.61 2.24
N GLY A 445 -21.03 18.06 1.33
CA GLY A 445 -20.03 19.09 1.54
C GLY A 445 -18.73 18.57 2.15
N ALA A 446 -17.93 19.51 2.65
CA ALA A 446 -16.68 19.23 3.35
C ALA A 446 -16.60 20.12 4.60
N ALA A 447 -15.81 19.67 5.58
CA ALA A 447 -15.35 20.52 6.68
C ALA A 447 -13.89 20.89 6.42
N ALA A 448 -13.54 22.17 6.57
CA ALA A 448 -12.18 22.63 6.36
C ALA A 448 -11.78 23.66 7.42
N SER A 449 -10.54 23.59 7.90
CA SER A 449 -9.97 24.45 8.93
C SER A 449 -8.55 24.90 8.56
N PRO A 450 -8.14 26.14 8.83
CA PRO A 450 -6.74 26.53 8.72
C PRO A 450 -5.92 25.78 9.76
N VAL A 451 -4.74 25.29 9.36
CA VAL A 451 -3.91 24.45 10.23
C VAL A 451 -3.42 25.15 11.50
N ASN A 452 -3.37 26.48 11.49
CA ASN A 452 -2.79 27.30 12.55
C ASN A 452 -3.84 28.02 13.42
N ALA A 453 -5.14 27.77 13.21
CA ALA A 453 -6.21 28.58 13.79
C ALA A 453 -6.98 27.81 14.88
N VAL A 454 -7.17 28.48 16.02
CA VAL A 454 -7.86 27.94 17.20
C VAL A 454 -8.85 28.97 17.73
N VAL A 455 -10.05 28.51 18.11
CA VAL A 455 -11.13 29.32 18.66
C VAL A 455 -11.60 28.78 20.01
N GLY A 456 -12.13 29.68 20.85
CA GLY A 456 -12.75 29.32 22.13
C GLY A 456 -11.82 28.57 23.08
N GLU A 457 -12.25 27.40 23.54
CA GLU A 457 -11.56 26.57 24.55
C GLU A 457 -10.49 25.63 23.98
N GLY A 458 -10.05 25.86 22.73
CA GLY A 458 -9.03 25.04 22.06
C GLY A 458 -9.61 24.19 20.94
N LEU A 459 -10.54 24.73 20.15
CA LEU A 459 -11.23 24.06 19.02
C LEU A 459 -10.78 24.64 17.67
N PRO A 460 -10.89 23.90 16.55
CA PRO A 460 -10.41 24.37 15.25
C PRO A 460 -11.30 25.49 14.71
N ALA A 461 -10.70 26.47 14.03
CA ALA A 461 -11.46 27.47 13.30
C ALA A 461 -11.95 26.90 11.97
N SER A 462 -13.21 27.10 11.62
CA SER A 462 -13.76 26.59 10.35
C SER A 462 -13.70 27.63 9.23
N VAL A 463 -13.19 27.24 8.06
CA VAL A 463 -13.31 27.99 6.79
C VAL A 463 -14.35 27.39 5.85
N VAL A 464 -14.74 26.14 6.09
CA VAL A 464 -16.00 25.55 5.61
C VAL A 464 -16.54 24.65 6.72
N GLY A 465 -17.81 24.80 7.04
CA GLY A 465 -18.51 23.97 8.02
C GLY A 465 -20.02 24.04 7.82
N ASP A 466 -20.75 23.36 8.70
CA ASP A 466 -22.21 23.35 8.77
C ASP A 466 -22.94 22.65 7.60
N LEU A 467 -24.27 22.63 7.68
CA LEU A 467 -25.22 22.07 6.71
C LEU A 467 -26.36 23.09 6.49
N PRO A 468 -26.48 23.70 5.29
CA PRO A 468 -25.60 23.55 4.14
C PRO A 468 -24.21 24.19 4.37
N PRO A 469 -23.15 23.76 3.65
CA PRO A 469 -21.80 24.27 3.82
C PRO A 469 -21.70 25.79 3.69
N ALA A 470 -21.13 26.44 4.69
CA ALA A 470 -20.91 27.88 4.75
C ALA A 470 -19.46 28.20 5.15
N GLY A 471 -18.97 29.36 4.70
CA GLY A 471 -17.64 29.85 5.03
C GLY A 471 -16.98 30.64 3.90
N PRO A 472 -15.72 31.11 4.10
CA PRO A 472 -14.91 31.76 3.08
C PRO A 472 -14.65 30.90 1.84
N LEU A 473 -14.38 29.60 2.01
CA LEU A 473 -14.20 28.68 0.90
C LEU A 473 -15.58 28.20 0.41
N LYS A 474 -15.95 28.59 -0.81
CA LYS A 474 -17.32 28.39 -1.32
C LYS A 474 -17.47 26.99 -1.91
N ILE A 475 -18.50 26.27 -1.48
CA ILE A 475 -18.96 25.00 -2.09
C ILE A 475 -20.37 25.22 -2.61
N SER A 476 -20.52 25.22 -3.94
CA SER A 476 -21.80 25.45 -4.62
C SER A 476 -22.52 24.14 -5.01
N ARG A 477 -21.75 23.05 -5.17
CA ARG A 477 -22.25 21.70 -5.44
C ARG A 477 -21.72 20.74 -4.36
N PRO A 478 -22.40 20.66 -3.20
CA PRO A 478 -21.89 19.93 -2.04
C PRO A 478 -22.16 18.42 -2.06
N ALA A 479 -23.11 17.92 -2.85
CA ALA A 479 -23.47 16.51 -2.85
C ALA A 479 -22.31 15.60 -3.31
N ILE A 480 -22.00 14.58 -2.52
CA ILE A 480 -20.93 13.58 -2.75
C ILE A 480 -21.56 12.22 -2.99
N TYR A 481 -21.74 11.86 -4.25
CA TYR A 481 -22.22 10.52 -4.65
C TYR A 481 -21.08 9.50 -4.73
N PHE A 482 -19.86 9.98 -5.01
CA PHE A 482 -18.65 9.18 -5.16
C PHE A 482 -17.61 9.66 -4.15
N GLY A 483 -17.14 8.76 -3.30
CA GLY A 483 -16.22 9.07 -2.21
C GLY A 483 -15.51 7.81 -1.70
N GLU A 484 -14.98 7.85 -0.49
CA GLU A 484 -14.18 6.79 0.10
C GLU A 484 -14.98 5.82 0.97
N VAL A 485 -16.11 6.27 1.53
CA VAL A 485 -16.93 5.48 2.46
C VAL A 485 -17.71 4.35 1.79
N PRO A 486 -18.28 4.50 0.57
CA PRO A 486 -19.00 3.40 -0.08
C PRO A 486 -18.11 2.18 -0.26
N THR A 487 -18.70 0.98 -0.20
CA THR A 487 -17.97 -0.28 -0.42
C THR A 487 -18.04 -0.73 -1.89
N ASP A 488 -17.23 -1.74 -2.23
CA ASP A 488 -17.14 -2.35 -3.56
C ASP A 488 -18.47 -2.93 -4.10
N THR A 489 -19.36 -3.28 -3.19
CA THR A 489 -20.68 -3.87 -3.43
C THR A 489 -21.81 -2.85 -3.32
N ASP A 490 -21.51 -1.62 -2.90
CA ASP A 490 -22.50 -0.56 -2.74
C ASP A 490 -22.90 0.05 -4.09
N TYR A 491 -24.16 0.42 -4.19
CA TYR A 491 -24.73 1.00 -5.40
C TYR A 491 -25.95 1.86 -5.06
N ASP A 492 -26.19 2.88 -5.87
CA ASP A 492 -27.41 3.70 -5.75
C ASP A 492 -28.17 3.72 -7.06
N VAL A 493 -29.46 4.05 -6.95
CA VAL A 493 -30.31 4.32 -8.10
C VAL A 493 -30.86 5.73 -8.01
N ALA A 494 -30.31 6.63 -8.82
CA ALA A 494 -30.64 8.04 -8.80
C ALA A 494 -30.71 8.63 -10.23
N PRO A 495 -31.70 9.48 -10.55
CA PRO A 495 -32.87 9.80 -9.73
C PRO A 495 -33.87 8.63 -9.67
N SER A 496 -34.74 8.61 -8.67
CA SER A 496 -35.84 7.63 -8.55
C SER A 496 -37.19 8.34 -8.36
N SER A 497 -38.29 7.60 -8.19
CA SER A 497 -39.57 8.21 -7.79
C SER A 497 -39.57 8.67 -6.31
N VAL A 498 -38.61 8.19 -5.52
CA VAL A 498 -38.37 8.63 -4.14
C VAL A 498 -37.35 9.76 -4.21
N LYS A 499 -37.65 10.88 -3.56
CA LYS A 499 -36.69 11.98 -3.47
C LYS A 499 -35.56 11.60 -2.53
N GLU A 500 -34.35 11.97 -2.91
CA GLU A 500 -33.14 11.73 -2.16
C GLU A 500 -33.06 12.73 -0.99
N PHE A 501 -32.64 12.25 0.17
CA PHE A 501 -32.33 13.12 1.29
C PHE A 501 -31.08 13.95 0.96
N ASP A 502 -31.16 15.26 1.17
CA ASP A 502 -30.10 16.21 0.82
C ASP A 502 -29.33 16.63 2.09
N TYR A 503 -30.01 17.34 2.99
CA TYR A 503 -29.46 17.73 4.30
C TYR A 503 -30.59 18.08 5.30
N PRO A 504 -30.31 18.03 6.62
CA PRO A 504 -31.29 18.44 7.62
C PRO A 504 -31.33 19.97 7.75
N GLN A 505 -32.53 20.55 7.87
CA GLN A 505 -32.74 21.99 8.08
C GLN A 505 -33.71 22.23 9.25
N GLY A 506 -33.16 22.48 10.44
CA GLY A 506 -33.95 22.66 11.66
C GLY A 506 -34.70 21.38 12.04
N SER A 507 -36.03 21.41 12.05
CA SER A 507 -36.90 20.25 12.31
C SER A 507 -37.39 19.54 11.05
N GLN A 508 -37.01 20.02 9.85
CA GLN A 508 -37.39 19.44 8.57
C GLN A 508 -36.16 18.93 7.82
N ASP A 509 -36.38 18.00 6.90
CA ASP A 509 -35.35 17.50 6.00
C ASP A 509 -35.56 18.12 4.61
N VAL A 510 -34.45 18.53 3.98
CA VAL A 510 -34.44 18.98 2.58
C VAL A 510 -34.17 17.78 1.70
N PHE A 511 -34.87 17.74 0.56
CA PHE A 511 -34.80 16.64 -0.39
C PHE A 511 -34.48 17.15 -1.78
N THR A 512 -33.71 16.37 -2.52
CA THR A 512 -33.27 16.66 -3.88
C THR A 512 -33.56 15.49 -4.82
N ASN A 513 -33.23 15.68 -6.10
CA ASN A 513 -33.12 14.60 -7.06
C ASN A 513 -31.79 14.77 -7.80
N TYR A 514 -31.10 13.65 -8.02
CA TYR A 514 -29.91 13.62 -8.82
C TYR A 514 -30.17 14.21 -10.21
N SER A 515 -29.28 15.12 -10.61
CA SER A 515 -29.35 15.84 -11.89
C SER A 515 -28.15 15.53 -12.78
N GLY A 516 -27.26 14.63 -12.35
CA GLY A 516 -26.11 14.22 -13.13
C GLY A 516 -26.51 13.34 -14.32
N THR A 517 -25.59 13.23 -15.25
CA THR A 517 -25.84 12.55 -16.54
C THR A 517 -25.10 11.23 -16.69
N HIS A 518 -24.17 10.94 -15.78
CA HIS A 518 -23.32 9.75 -15.81
C HIS A 518 -23.90 8.65 -14.90
N GLY A 519 -23.93 7.42 -15.42
CA GLY A 519 -24.51 6.25 -14.76
C GLY A 519 -25.18 5.31 -15.77
N VAL A 520 -25.46 4.07 -15.38
CA VAL A 520 -26.04 3.09 -16.32
C VAL A 520 -27.56 3.22 -16.36
N PRO A 521 -28.18 3.50 -17.53
CA PRO A 521 -29.63 3.65 -17.62
C PRO A 521 -30.37 2.36 -17.26
N LEU A 522 -31.39 2.44 -16.40
CA LEU A 522 -32.14 1.28 -15.90
C LEU A 522 -33.47 1.05 -16.63
N ASN A 523 -33.41 0.76 -17.94
CA ASN A 523 -34.55 0.21 -18.66
C ASN A 523 -34.90 -1.21 -18.20
N SER A 524 -36.05 -1.76 -18.62
CA SER A 524 -36.53 -3.07 -18.17
C SER A 524 -35.53 -4.23 -18.34
N VAL A 525 -34.73 -4.22 -19.41
CA VAL A 525 -33.71 -5.26 -19.67
C VAL A 525 -32.51 -5.07 -18.75
N ASN A 526 -32.03 -3.83 -18.61
CA ASN A 526 -30.89 -3.52 -17.75
C ASN A 526 -31.22 -3.80 -16.29
N ARG A 527 -32.45 -3.51 -15.84
CA ARG A 527 -32.91 -3.87 -14.50
C ARG A 527 -32.79 -5.37 -14.22
N ALA A 528 -33.14 -6.23 -15.19
CA ALA A 528 -32.98 -7.68 -15.04
C ALA A 528 -31.50 -8.10 -14.99
N LEU A 529 -30.65 -7.54 -15.85
CA LEU A 529 -29.22 -7.83 -15.87
C LEU A 529 -28.52 -7.41 -14.58
N TRP A 530 -28.76 -6.18 -14.12
CA TRP A 530 -28.17 -5.65 -12.89
C TRP A 530 -28.72 -6.32 -11.64
N SER A 531 -30.01 -6.69 -11.63
CA SER A 531 -30.58 -7.54 -10.57
C SER A 531 -29.87 -8.89 -10.46
N LEU A 532 -29.55 -9.54 -11.59
CA LEU A 532 -28.80 -10.79 -11.60
C LEU A 532 -27.32 -10.59 -11.21
N LYS A 533 -26.68 -9.51 -11.65
CA LYS A 533 -25.27 -9.19 -11.32
C LYS A 533 -25.07 -8.93 -9.83
N LEU A 534 -25.96 -8.15 -9.23
CA LEU A 534 -25.88 -7.74 -7.82
C LEU A 534 -26.58 -8.73 -6.88
N GLY A 535 -27.34 -9.68 -7.41
CA GLY A 535 -28.16 -10.59 -6.60
C GLY A 535 -29.34 -9.90 -5.91
N ASP A 536 -29.74 -8.70 -6.37
CA ASP A 536 -30.79 -7.90 -5.75
C ASP A 536 -32.07 -7.90 -6.60
N PHE A 537 -33.07 -8.66 -6.16
CA PHE A 537 -34.36 -8.78 -6.85
C PHE A 537 -35.19 -7.49 -6.81
N SER A 538 -34.95 -6.60 -5.84
CA SER A 538 -35.71 -5.36 -5.66
C SER A 538 -35.54 -4.41 -6.83
N LEU A 539 -34.35 -4.40 -7.47
CA LEU A 539 -34.07 -3.66 -8.70
C LEU A 539 -35.02 -4.04 -9.85
N LEU A 540 -35.39 -5.32 -9.94
CA LEU A 540 -36.26 -5.81 -11.01
C LEU A 540 -37.74 -5.46 -10.77
N VAL A 541 -38.21 -5.53 -9.53
CA VAL A 541 -39.65 -5.43 -9.21
C VAL A 541 -40.10 -4.08 -8.66
N SER A 542 -39.20 -3.27 -8.10
CA SER A 542 -39.57 -2.00 -7.48
C SER A 542 -40.11 -1.00 -8.52
N GLN A 543 -41.32 -0.48 -8.29
CA GLN A 543 -41.89 0.56 -9.14
C GLN A 543 -41.26 1.95 -8.89
N GLN A 544 -40.40 2.07 -7.87
CA GLN A 544 -39.68 3.31 -7.57
C GLN A 544 -38.52 3.57 -8.55
N VAL A 545 -38.00 2.50 -9.17
CA VAL A 545 -37.02 2.58 -10.26
C VAL A 545 -37.76 2.81 -11.57
N THR A 546 -37.42 3.89 -12.27
CA THR A 546 -38.07 4.33 -13.50
C THR A 546 -37.11 4.27 -14.68
N ASP A 547 -37.61 4.44 -15.91
CA ASP A 547 -36.75 4.49 -17.11
C ASP A 547 -35.83 5.73 -17.15
N LYS A 548 -36.00 6.69 -16.25
CA LYS A 548 -35.10 7.84 -16.05
C LYS A 548 -33.99 7.57 -15.03
N SER A 549 -34.08 6.45 -14.31
CA SER A 549 -33.16 6.13 -13.23
C SER A 549 -31.82 5.64 -13.78
N LEU A 550 -30.74 6.11 -13.16
CA LEU A 550 -29.38 5.67 -13.45
C LEU A 550 -28.87 4.81 -12.29
N MET A 551 -28.19 3.73 -12.63
CA MET A 551 -27.41 2.94 -11.68
C MET A 551 -26.05 3.62 -11.47
N LEU A 552 -25.81 4.06 -10.23
CA LEU A 552 -24.53 4.57 -9.76
C LEU A 552 -23.78 3.42 -9.08
N TYR A 553 -22.86 2.81 -9.83
CA TYR A 553 -22.11 1.62 -9.40
C TYR A 553 -20.61 1.90 -9.26
N ARG A 554 -19.92 1.15 -8.38
CA ARG A 554 -18.53 1.41 -7.94
C ARG A 554 -18.38 2.86 -7.52
N ARG A 555 -19.07 3.19 -6.41
CA ARG A 555 -19.10 4.53 -5.83
C ARG A 555 -17.82 4.85 -5.07
N ASN A 556 -17.15 3.82 -4.54
CA ASN A 556 -15.81 3.93 -4.00
C ASN A 556 -14.82 4.39 -5.09
N ILE A 557 -14.16 5.52 -4.84
CA ILE A 557 -13.26 6.16 -5.83
C ILE A 557 -12.03 5.31 -6.14
N LYS A 558 -11.50 4.56 -5.17
CA LYS A 558 -10.33 3.70 -5.34
C LYS A 558 -10.67 2.45 -6.13
N ASP A 559 -11.79 1.80 -5.82
CA ASP A 559 -12.26 0.64 -6.58
C ASP A 559 -12.61 1.00 -8.03
N ARG A 560 -13.23 2.17 -8.22
CA ARG A 560 -13.54 2.73 -9.54
C ARG A 560 -12.28 2.93 -10.38
N ALA A 561 -11.28 3.62 -9.84
CA ALA A 561 -10.03 3.86 -10.56
C ALA A 561 -9.28 2.55 -10.84
N SER A 562 -9.23 1.65 -9.84
CA SER A 562 -8.56 0.34 -9.93
C SER A 562 -9.19 -0.56 -10.98
N GLU A 563 -10.52 -0.54 -11.10
CA GLU A 563 -11.19 -1.29 -12.16
C GLU A 563 -10.90 -0.71 -13.54
N LEU A 564 -10.94 0.60 -13.71
CA LEU A 564 -10.71 1.26 -15.01
C LEU A 564 -9.27 1.07 -15.52
N ALA A 565 -8.30 1.04 -14.60
CA ALA A 565 -6.89 0.87 -14.93
C ALA A 565 -6.19 -0.15 -14.00
N PRO A 566 -6.52 -1.46 -14.10
CA PRO A 566 -6.02 -2.52 -13.19
C PRO A 566 -4.54 -2.89 -13.42
N PHE A 567 -3.89 -2.16 -14.30
CA PHE A 567 -2.48 -2.30 -14.68
C PHE A 567 -1.62 -1.17 -14.10
N LEU A 568 -2.25 -0.24 -13.36
CA LEU A 568 -1.58 0.75 -12.52
C LEU A 568 -1.72 0.32 -11.06
N THR A 569 -0.75 0.71 -10.24
CA THR A 569 -0.83 0.57 -8.78
C THR A 569 -1.28 1.91 -8.20
N PHE A 570 -2.24 1.94 -7.28
CA PHE A 570 -2.79 3.19 -6.75
C PHE A 570 -2.24 3.51 -5.36
N ASP A 571 -2.20 4.81 -5.05
CA ASP A 571 -1.83 5.31 -3.73
C ASP A 571 -2.82 4.91 -2.64
N GLY A 572 -2.32 4.88 -1.41
CA GLY A 572 -3.10 4.65 -0.19
C GLY A 572 -4.19 5.68 0.02
N ASP A 573 -3.92 6.95 -0.28
CA ASP A 573 -4.56 8.14 0.29
C ASP A 573 -5.02 9.13 -0.81
N PRO A 574 -6.22 8.91 -1.41
CA PRO A 574 -6.81 9.91 -2.31
C PRO A 574 -7.20 11.17 -1.51
N TYR A 575 -7.13 12.34 -2.16
CA TYR A 575 -7.40 13.60 -1.47
C TYR A 575 -8.45 14.46 -2.12
N LEU A 576 -9.24 15.14 -1.28
CA LEU A 576 -10.30 16.04 -1.67
C LEU A 576 -9.79 17.46 -1.93
N VAL A 577 -10.17 18.02 -3.07
CA VAL A 577 -9.92 19.42 -3.42
C VAL A 577 -11.21 20.16 -3.78
N VAL A 578 -11.30 21.42 -3.36
CA VAL A 578 -12.42 22.30 -3.69
C VAL A 578 -12.00 23.27 -4.79
N VAL A 579 -12.54 23.09 -5.99
CA VAL A 579 -12.22 23.94 -7.15
C VAL A 579 -13.50 24.48 -7.75
N ASP A 580 -13.59 25.81 -7.90
CA ASP A 580 -14.74 26.51 -8.47
C ASP A 580 -16.10 26.12 -7.85
N GLY A 581 -16.09 25.84 -6.54
CA GLY A 581 -17.26 25.43 -5.78
C GLY A 581 -17.76 24.01 -6.04
N ARG A 582 -16.92 23.16 -6.64
CA ARG A 582 -17.11 21.72 -6.81
C ARG A 582 -16.06 20.93 -6.02
N LEU A 583 -16.38 19.67 -5.76
CA LEU A 583 -15.55 18.72 -5.04
C LEU A 583 -14.95 17.71 -6.01
N TYR A 584 -13.63 17.58 -5.99
CA TYR A 584 -12.89 16.61 -6.79
C TYR A 584 -11.99 15.79 -5.88
N TRP A 585 -11.94 14.49 -6.15
CA TRP A 585 -10.92 13.62 -5.59
C TRP A 585 -9.74 13.53 -6.54
N ILE A 586 -8.54 13.64 -6.01
CA ILE A 586 -7.31 13.34 -6.75
C ILE A 586 -6.71 12.08 -6.14
N LEU A 587 -6.55 11.06 -6.99
CA LEU A 587 -5.92 9.79 -6.62
C LEU A 587 -4.65 9.60 -7.44
N ASP A 588 -3.60 9.21 -6.73
CA ASP A 588 -2.30 8.97 -7.29
C ASP A 588 -2.15 7.55 -7.87
N ALA A 589 -1.54 7.45 -9.05
CA ALA A 589 -1.36 6.18 -9.73
C ALA A 589 0.07 6.00 -10.27
N TYR A 590 0.58 4.80 -10.04
CA TYR A 590 1.95 4.39 -10.24
C TYR A 590 2.07 3.34 -11.34
N THR A 591 3.12 3.45 -12.13
CA THR A 591 3.62 2.31 -12.90
C THR A 591 4.74 1.64 -12.11
N THR A 592 4.64 0.33 -11.94
CA THR A 592 5.59 -0.48 -11.16
C THR A 592 6.14 -1.63 -12.00
N ALA A 593 7.36 -2.06 -11.70
CA ALA A 593 7.97 -3.26 -12.29
C ALA A 593 9.01 -3.87 -11.34
N SER A 594 9.40 -5.11 -11.63
CA SER A 594 10.34 -5.92 -10.83
C SER A 594 11.58 -6.38 -11.61
N THR A 595 11.73 -5.95 -12.87
CA THR A 595 12.77 -6.42 -13.78
C THR A 595 13.79 -5.34 -14.15
N TYR A 596 13.79 -4.18 -13.48
CA TYR A 596 14.74 -3.11 -13.80
C TYR A 596 16.18 -3.53 -13.45
N PRO A 597 17.14 -3.47 -14.40
CA PRO A 597 18.53 -3.85 -14.16
C PRO A 597 19.21 -3.03 -13.06
N TYR A 598 19.98 -3.70 -12.19
CA TYR A 598 20.81 -3.08 -11.15
C TYR A 598 20.01 -2.15 -10.21
N SER A 599 18.77 -2.52 -9.88
CA SER A 599 17.94 -1.78 -8.94
C SER A 599 17.60 -2.63 -7.73
N GLN A 600 17.72 -2.05 -6.54
CA GLN A 600 17.28 -2.68 -5.30
C GLN A 600 15.77 -2.95 -5.30
N THR A 601 15.39 -4.15 -4.88
CA THR A 601 14.00 -4.53 -4.66
C THR A 601 13.51 -4.09 -3.28
N ILE A 602 12.29 -3.56 -3.22
CA ILE A 602 11.55 -3.28 -1.98
C ILE A 602 10.16 -3.93 -2.03
N GLY A 603 9.59 -4.19 -0.85
CA GLY A 603 8.17 -4.52 -0.74
C GLY A 603 7.31 -3.28 -0.95
N TYR A 604 6.26 -3.40 -1.76
CA TYR A 604 5.26 -2.36 -1.99
C TYR A 604 3.88 -2.99 -2.15
N GLY A 605 3.02 -2.81 -1.14
CA GLY A 605 1.79 -3.60 -1.00
C GLY A 605 2.12 -5.10 -0.88
N ASP A 606 1.43 -5.93 -1.65
CA ASP A 606 1.65 -7.39 -1.71
C ASP A 606 2.75 -7.81 -2.70
N ASN A 607 3.41 -6.86 -3.36
CA ASN A 607 4.35 -7.13 -4.44
C ASN A 607 5.78 -6.70 -4.08
N GLU A 608 6.75 -7.35 -4.72
CA GLU A 608 8.14 -6.90 -4.76
C GLU A 608 8.39 -6.09 -6.03
N ILE A 609 8.88 -4.86 -5.87
CA ILE A 609 9.15 -3.95 -6.99
C ILE A 609 10.58 -3.46 -6.93
N ASN A 610 11.15 -3.14 -8.08
CA ASN A 610 12.45 -2.47 -8.18
C ASN A 610 12.41 -1.26 -9.13
N TYR A 611 11.20 -0.83 -9.52
CA TYR A 611 10.93 0.35 -10.33
C TYR A 611 9.57 0.92 -9.95
N ILE A 612 9.49 2.24 -9.78
CA ILE A 612 8.24 2.95 -9.53
C ILE A 612 8.28 4.37 -10.10
N ARG A 613 7.18 4.80 -10.69
CA ARG A 613 6.94 6.19 -11.13
C ARG A 613 5.52 6.61 -10.81
N ASN A 614 5.36 7.83 -10.30
CA ASN A 614 4.06 8.49 -10.27
C ASN A 614 3.75 9.02 -11.67
N SER A 615 3.26 8.13 -12.53
CA SER A 615 3.08 8.42 -13.96
C SER A 615 1.73 9.05 -14.25
N VAL A 616 0.73 8.86 -13.38
CA VAL A 616 -0.66 9.28 -13.64
C VAL A 616 -1.29 9.91 -12.40
N LYS A 617 -2.04 11.00 -12.62
CA LYS A 617 -2.97 11.58 -11.65
C LYS A 617 -4.40 11.29 -12.10
N VAL A 618 -5.21 10.72 -11.23
CA VAL A 618 -6.62 10.42 -11.49
C VAL A 618 -7.46 11.49 -10.82
N VAL A 619 -8.35 12.13 -11.57
CA VAL A 619 -9.29 13.14 -11.05
C VAL A 619 -10.70 12.59 -11.15
N ILE A 620 -11.43 12.57 -10.03
CA ILE A 620 -12.79 12.05 -9.95
C ILE A 620 -13.72 13.15 -9.44
N ASP A 621 -14.75 13.48 -10.22
CA ASP A 621 -15.82 14.40 -9.77
C ASP A 621 -16.67 13.70 -8.71
N ALA A 622 -16.78 14.28 -7.51
CA ALA A 622 -17.51 13.68 -6.39
C ALA A 622 -19.03 13.56 -6.64
N TYR A 623 -19.60 14.34 -7.57
CA TYR A 623 -21.02 14.36 -7.89
C TYR A 623 -21.36 13.42 -9.07
N GLU A 624 -20.60 13.45 -10.16
CA GLU A 624 -20.87 12.63 -11.35
C GLU A 624 -20.03 11.34 -11.44
N GLY A 625 -18.94 11.23 -10.68
CA GLY A 625 -18.05 10.07 -10.71
C GLY A 625 -17.23 9.97 -12.00
N THR A 626 -17.26 10.97 -12.88
CA THR A 626 -16.41 11.02 -14.07
C THR A 626 -14.95 10.93 -13.66
N THR A 627 -14.22 9.99 -14.22
CA THR A 627 -12.84 9.67 -13.83
C THR A 627 -11.90 9.98 -14.97
N ASP A 628 -11.00 10.93 -14.79
CA ASP A 628 -10.03 11.34 -15.80
C ASP A 628 -8.61 10.96 -15.40
N PHE A 629 -7.88 10.28 -16.29
CA PHE A 629 -6.50 9.86 -16.06
C PHE A 629 -5.54 10.80 -16.79
N TYR A 630 -4.78 11.61 -16.05
CA TYR A 630 -3.80 12.56 -16.61
C TYR A 630 -2.37 12.03 -16.48
N VAL A 631 -1.66 11.92 -17.59
CA VAL A 631 -0.27 11.45 -17.61
C VAL A 631 0.68 12.60 -17.25
N VAL A 632 1.36 12.47 -16.11
CA VAL A 632 2.32 13.45 -15.57
C VAL A 632 3.76 13.13 -15.94
N ASP A 633 4.17 11.85 -15.96
CA ASP A 633 5.51 11.45 -16.41
C ASP A 633 5.47 10.91 -17.84
N GLN A 634 5.63 11.80 -18.82
CA GLN A 634 5.67 11.42 -20.24
C GLN A 634 6.95 10.66 -20.63
N LYS A 635 7.93 10.47 -19.74
CA LYS A 635 9.17 9.75 -20.05
C LYS A 635 9.11 8.29 -19.64
N ASP A 636 8.21 7.93 -18.73
CA ASP A 636 8.05 6.56 -18.25
C ASP A 636 7.67 5.59 -19.41
N PRO A 637 8.46 4.52 -19.65
CA PRO A 637 8.17 3.56 -20.71
C PRO A 637 6.90 2.74 -20.48
N LEU A 638 6.54 2.46 -19.22
CA LEU A 638 5.36 1.65 -18.92
C LEU A 638 4.08 2.42 -19.28
N ILE A 639 3.97 3.69 -18.86
CA ILE A 639 2.79 4.49 -19.20
C ILE A 639 2.69 4.73 -20.70
N LYS A 640 3.79 4.92 -21.43
CA LYS A 640 3.76 5.05 -22.90
C LYS A 640 3.15 3.83 -23.59
N ALA A 641 3.53 2.63 -23.17
CA ALA A 641 2.99 1.39 -23.72
C ALA A 641 1.49 1.23 -23.39
N TYR A 642 1.08 1.62 -22.17
CA TYR A 642 -0.33 1.64 -21.80
C TYR A 642 -1.15 2.71 -22.51
N GLN A 643 -0.59 3.90 -22.76
CA GLN A 643 -1.23 4.94 -23.60
C GLN A 643 -1.48 4.44 -25.01
N ALA A 644 -0.53 3.71 -25.60
CA ALA A 644 -0.71 3.10 -26.92
C ALA A 644 -1.76 1.97 -26.90
N THR A 645 -1.85 1.22 -25.80
CA THR A 645 -2.85 0.15 -25.62
C THR A 645 -4.26 0.71 -25.38
N PHE A 646 -4.39 1.78 -24.60
CA PHE A 646 -5.66 2.37 -24.15
C PHE A 646 -5.72 3.88 -24.46
N PRO A 647 -5.76 4.28 -25.75
CA PRO A 647 -5.64 5.68 -26.14
C PRO A 647 -6.80 6.56 -25.66
N SER A 648 -7.99 5.99 -25.43
CA SER A 648 -9.15 6.72 -24.94
C SER A 648 -9.12 7.00 -23.43
N LEU A 649 -8.30 6.28 -22.67
CA LEU A 649 -8.25 6.39 -21.20
C LEU A 649 -7.43 7.61 -20.74
N PHE A 650 -6.31 7.87 -21.41
CA PHE A 650 -5.29 8.81 -20.93
C PHE A 650 -5.38 10.17 -21.59
N LYS A 651 -5.30 11.22 -20.78
CA LYS A 651 -5.22 12.62 -21.19
C LYS A 651 -3.82 13.18 -20.90
N PRO A 652 -3.28 14.06 -21.75
CA PRO A 652 -2.09 14.84 -21.40
C PRO A 652 -2.35 15.74 -20.19
N ILE A 653 -1.35 15.90 -19.31
CA ILE A 653 -1.44 16.79 -18.15
C ILE A 653 -1.82 18.22 -18.52
N ASP A 654 -1.46 18.69 -19.71
CA ASP A 654 -1.78 20.03 -20.19
C ASP A 654 -3.29 20.30 -20.33
N LEU A 655 -4.11 19.26 -20.47
CA LEU A 655 -5.57 19.36 -20.50
C LEU A 655 -6.20 19.43 -19.10
N MET A 656 -5.43 19.16 -18.03
CA MET A 656 -5.94 19.26 -16.66
C MET A 656 -6.30 20.72 -16.33
N PRO A 657 -7.50 21.03 -15.82
CA PRO A 657 -7.88 22.39 -15.42
C PRO A 657 -6.85 23.02 -14.48
N SER A 658 -6.53 24.29 -14.69
CA SER A 658 -5.48 24.97 -13.91
C SER A 658 -5.80 25.04 -12.41
N GLY A 659 -7.08 25.16 -12.05
CA GLY A 659 -7.53 25.10 -10.66
C GLY A 659 -7.13 23.78 -10.00
N ILE A 660 -7.45 22.64 -10.63
CA ILE A 660 -7.09 21.30 -10.14
C ILE A 660 -5.57 21.10 -10.16
N ARG A 661 -4.89 21.55 -11.22
CA ARG A 661 -3.43 21.43 -11.35
C ARG A 661 -2.68 22.15 -10.23
N ALA A 662 -3.22 23.25 -9.71
CA ALA A 662 -2.62 24.00 -8.59
C ALA A 662 -2.60 23.21 -7.27
N HIS A 663 -3.43 22.16 -7.16
CA HIS A 663 -3.53 21.32 -5.97
C HIS A 663 -2.69 20.03 -6.04
N LEU A 664 -1.99 19.77 -7.15
CA LEU A 664 -1.16 18.56 -7.26
C LEU A 664 -0.10 18.52 -6.16
N ARG A 665 0.03 17.36 -5.53
CA ARG A 665 1.06 17.04 -4.54
C ARG A 665 1.86 15.79 -4.93
N VAL A 666 3.09 15.68 -4.44
CA VAL A 666 3.88 14.44 -4.50
C VAL A 666 3.30 13.50 -3.46
N PRO A 667 2.88 12.28 -3.83
CA PRO A 667 2.18 11.39 -2.92
C PRO A 667 3.09 10.77 -1.86
N GLU A 668 2.51 10.48 -0.69
CA GLU A 668 3.25 9.99 0.47
C GLU A 668 3.82 8.59 0.26
N ASP A 669 3.10 7.65 -0.36
CA ASP A 669 3.60 6.27 -0.50
C ASP A 669 4.81 6.18 -1.44
N LEU A 670 4.79 6.91 -2.56
CA LEU A 670 5.98 7.04 -3.40
C LEU A 670 7.14 7.67 -2.63
N PHE A 671 6.87 8.74 -1.88
CA PHE A 671 7.92 9.42 -1.13
C PHE A 671 8.48 8.54 -0.01
N ARG A 672 7.66 7.73 0.68
CA ARG A 672 8.11 6.71 1.65
C ARG A 672 9.04 5.70 0.98
N ALA A 673 8.65 5.14 -0.17
CA ALA A 673 9.50 4.22 -0.93
C ALA A 673 10.84 4.88 -1.32
N GLN A 674 10.80 6.12 -1.78
CA GLN A 674 11.98 6.90 -2.14
C GLN A 674 12.87 7.24 -0.93
N VAL A 675 12.30 7.59 0.21
CA VAL A 675 13.01 7.83 1.47
C VAL A 675 13.75 6.57 1.91
N LEU A 676 13.10 5.40 1.84
CA LEU A 676 13.73 4.11 2.17
C LEU A 676 14.93 3.83 1.26
N ILE A 677 14.79 4.01 -0.05
CA ILE A 677 15.91 3.87 -0.99
C ILE A 677 17.00 4.92 -0.73
N TYR A 678 16.63 6.19 -0.62
CA TYR A 678 17.57 7.29 -0.46
C TYR A 678 18.38 7.20 0.84
N SER A 679 17.82 6.56 1.89
CA SER A 679 18.54 6.29 3.14
C SER A 679 19.87 5.54 2.93
N THR A 680 19.96 4.73 1.89
CA THR A 680 21.14 3.93 1.55
C THR A 680 21.83 4.41 0.27
N TYR A 681 21.06 4.92 -0.70
CA TYR A 681 21.55 5.31 -2.04
C TYR A 681 21.63 6.83 -2.25
N HIS A 682 21.85 7.63 -1.20
CA HIS A 682 22.12 9.06 -1.34
C HIS A 682 23.53 9.37 -1.89
N VAL A 683 24.40 8.37 -1.94
CA VAL A 683 25.78 8.49 -2.45
C VAL A 683 25.83 8.60 -3.97
N ASN A 684 26.90 9.18 -4.51
CA ASN A 684 27.09 9.30 -5.96
C ASN A 684 27.40 7.94 -6.62
N ALA A 685 26.94 7.77 -7.86
CA ALA A 685 27.24 6.59 -8.69
C ALA A 685 28.67 6.63 -9.28
N ASP A 686 29.68 6.74 -8.42
CA ASP A 686 31.10 6.79 -8.76
C ASP A 686 31.93 5.81 -7.90
N PRO A 687 33.22 5.60 -8.20
CA PRO A 687 34.06 4.67 -7.42
C PRO A 687 34.20 5.02 -5.94
N SER A 688 34.01 6.29 -5.55
CA SER A 688 34.05 6.72 -4.15
C SER A 688 32.73 6.39 -3.44
N GLY A 689 31.59 6.70 -4.05
CA GLY A 689 30.28 6.34 -3.53
C GLY A 689 30.09 4.82 -3.44
N ALA A 690 30.61 4.06 -4.41
CA ALA A 690 30.61 2.60 -4.35
C ALA A 690 31.40 2.04 -3.15
N LYS A 691 32.51 2.69 -2.77
CA LYS A 691 33.27 2.31 -1.56
C LYS A 691 32.49 2.62 -0.28
N VAL A 692 31.82 3.77 -0.23
CA VAL A 692 30.98 4.16 0.92
C VAL A 692 29.83 3.16 1.08
N LEU A 693 29.13 2.83 0.01
CA LEU A 693 28.03 1.86 0.05
C LEU A 693 28.52 0.45 0.42
N PHE A 694 29.66 0.00 -0.14
CA PHE A 694 30.27 -1.28 0.22
C PHE A 694 30.60 -1.37 1.72
N ALA A 695 31.17 -0.30 2.29
CA ALA A 695 31.54 -0.25 3.70
C ALA A 695 30.31 -0.15 4.63
N ARG A 696 29.16 0.32 4.11
CA ARG A 696 27.93 0.61 4.87
C ARG A 696 28.16 1.52 6.09
N GLU A 697 29.11 2.44 5.97
CA GLU A 697 29.48 3.36 7.06
C GLU A 697 28.60 4.64 7.08
N ASP A 698 28.04 5.03 5.94
CA ASP A 698 27.15 6.19 5.79
C ASP A 698 25.75 5.71 5.38
N VAL A 699 25.07 5.00 6.28
CA VAL A 699 23.68 4.55 6.10
C VAL A 699 22.79 5.39 7.00
N TRP A 700 21.75 5.97 6.41
CA TRP A 700 20.75 6.74 7.14
C TRP A 700 19.56 5.86 7.52
N ALA A 701 18.71 6.38 8.39
CA ALA A 701 17.50 5.73 8.87
C ALA A 701 16.39 6.77 9.00
N VAL A 702 15.16 6.27 8.90
CA VAL A 702 13.96 7.04 9.26
C VAL A 702 14.01 7.26 10.78
N PRO A 703 13.91 8.52 11.25
CA PRO A 703 13.94 8.81 12.67
C PRO A 703 12.72 8.24 13.39
N THR A 704 12.86 8.05 14.69
CA THR A 704 11.74 7.72 15.57
C THR A 704 11.26 8.93 16.36
N THR A 705 10.00 8.86 16.81
CA THR A 705 9.35 9.81 17.71
C THR A 705 8.42 9.06 18.68
N GLN A 706 7.67 9.80 19.51
CA GLN A 706 6.69 9.28 20.46
C GLN A 706 5.40 10.10 20.40
N THR A 707 4.25 9.47 20.65
CA THR A 707 2.91 10.09 20.61
C THR A 707 2.27 10.25 21.99
N GLY A 708 3.05 10.05 23.05
CA GLY A 708 2.58 10.24 24.42
C GLY A 708 3.71 10.08 25.45
N PRO A 709 3.51 10.58 26.68
CA PRO A 709 4.53 10.51 27.72
C PRO A 709 4.84 9.06 28.07
N GLY A 710 6.08 8.62 27.82
CA GLY A 710 6.47 7.21 28.02
C GLY A 710 5.90 6.24 26.96
N GLY A 711 5.37 6.77 25.86
CA GLY A 711 4.88 5.99 24.73
C GLY A 711 5.98 5.20 24.02
N GLN A 712 5.55 4.20 23.24
CA GLN A 712 6.47 3.44 22.39
C GLN A 712 7.09 4.35 21.33
N GLN A 713 8.34 4.06 20.97
CA GLN A 713 8.97 4.72 19.83
C GLN A 713 8.30 4.24 18.55
N ILE A 714 7.88 5.19 17.72
CA ILE A 714 7.30 4.93 16.40
C ILE A 714 8.18 5.58 15.33
N ALA A 715 8.21 5.02 14.12
CA ALA A 715 8.87 5.67 12.99
C ALA A 715 8.10 6.95 12.62
N LEU A 716 8.83 7.99 12.22
CA LEU A 716 8.24 9.22 11.71
C LEU A 716 7.77 8.99 10.27
N ASP A 717 6.53 9.41 9.97
CA ASP A 717 6.02 9.45 8.60
C ASP A 717 6.43 10.76 7.90
N PRO A 718 6.51 10.79 6.56
CA PRO A 718 6.60 12.06 5.85
C PRO A 718 5.40 12.94 6.14
N TYR A 719 5.59 14.26 6.09
CA TYR A 719 4.50 15.21 6.36
C TYR A 719 4.59 16.45 5.48
N TYR A 720 3.42 16.94 5.09
CA TYR A 720 3.29 18.16 4.30
C TYR A 720 3.44 19.41 5.17
N VAL A 721 4.24 20.35 4.67
CA VAL A 721 4.51 21.65 5.32
C VAL A 721 4.55 22.75 4.28
N LEU A 722 4.18 23.96 4.70
CA LEU A 722 4.29 25.16 3.88
C LEU A 722 5.38 26.06 4.48
N PHE A 723 6.56 26.09 3.86
CA PHE A 723 7.67 26.93 4.31
C PHE A 723 8.59 27.35 3.17
N ARG A 724 9.51 28.26 3.46
CA ARG A 724 10.50 28.73 2.49
C ARG A 724 11.76 27.88 2.53
N LEU A 725 12.04 27.16 1.45
CA LEU A 725 13.29 26.40 1.33
C LEU A 725 14.53 27.31 1.51
N PRO A 726 15.61 26.83 2.14
CA PRO A 726 16.85 27.59 2.26
C PRO A 726 17.37 28.07 0.88
N GLY A 727 17.57 29.39 0.76
CA GLY A 727 18.05 30.02 -0.48
C GLY A 727 16.95 30.40 -1.48
N GLU A 728 15.70 29.96 -1.28
CA GLU A 728 14.55 30.37 -2.09
C GLU A 728 13.87 31.63 -1.53
N GLN A 729 13.16 32.37 -2.38
CA GLN A 729 12.52 33.64 -1.98
C GLN A 729 11.07 33.48 -1.52
N ASN A 730 10.35 32.51 -2.08
CA ASN A 730 8.92 32.32 -1.83
C ASN A 730 8.68 31.04 -1.00
N PRO A 731 7.66 31.03 -0.13
CA PRO A 731 7.22 29.81 0.52
C PRO A 731 6.63 28.85 -0.51
N GLU A 732 6.84 27.56 -0.29
CA GLU A 732 6.31 26.48 -1.12
C GLU A 732 5.66 25.41 -0.25
N PHE A 733 4.70 24.71 -0.82
CA PHE A 733 4.17 23.49 -0.23
C PHE A 733 5.09 22.32 -0.55
N LEU A 734 5.50 21.62 0.50
CA LEU A 734 6.59 20.66 0.47
C LEU A 734 6.16 19.41 1.23
N LEU A 735 6.60 18.25 0.75
CA LEU A 735 6.58 17.00 1.53
C LEU A 735 8.00 16.75 2.02
N ILE A 736 8.20 16.62 3.33
CA ILE A 736 9.55 16.51 3.91
C ILE A 736 9.73 15.26 4.76
N MET A 737 10.99 14.81 4.84
CA MET A 737 11.42 13.74 5.74
C MET A 737 12.83 14.03 6.28
N PRO A 738 13.02 14.18 7.61
CA PRO A 738 14.35 14.18 8.22
C PRO A 738 14.97 12.78 8.28
N PHE A 739 16.30 12.71 8.37
CA PHE A 739 17.08 11.48 8.48
C PHE A 739 18.02 11.53 9.69
N THR A 740 18.20 10.37 10.33
CA THR A 740 19.27 10.13 11.29
C THR A 740 20.25 9.08 10.75
N PRO A 741 21.49 9.00 11.25
CA PRO A 741 22.35 7.85 10.96
C PRO A 741 21.73 6.57 11.54
N LEU A 742 21.96 5.43 10.88
CA LEU A 742 21.51 4.13 11.37
C LEU A 742 22.03 3.88 12.80
N GLY A 743 21.11 3.60 13.74
CA GLY A 743 21.43 3.36 15.15
C GLY A 743 21.74 4.62 15.97
N LYS A 744 21.52 5.83 15.44
CA LYS A 744 21.66 7.10 16.16
C LYS A 744 20.39 7.95 16.06
N ASN A 745 20.29 8.92 16.97
CA ASN A 745 19.12 9.80 17.07
C ASN A 745 19.41 11.26 16.67
N ASN A 746 20.64 11.62 16.34
CA ASN A 746 20.98 12.96 15.85
C ASN A 746 20.64 13.07 14.36
N LEU A 747 20.21 14.23 13.89
CA LEU A 747 19.96 14.45 12.46
C LEU A 747 21.27 14.43 11.67
N VAL A 748 21.19 13.93 10.44
CA VAL A 748 22.29 13.97 9.45
C VAL A 748 21.87 14.61 8.13
N SER A 749 20.59 14.57 7.79
CA SER A 749 20.06 15.13 6.56
C SER A 749 18.55 15.33 6.67
N TRP A 750 17.96 16.04 5.72
CA TRP A 750 16.53 15.96 5.42
C TRP A 750 16.31 16.04 3.91
N LEU A 751 15.23 15.46 3.43
CA LEU A 751 14.81 15.45 2.03
C LEU A 751 13.47 16.17 1.90
N ALA A 752 13.33 16.95 0.84
CA ALA A 752 12.08 17.62 0.50
C ALA A 752 11.69 17.37 -0.95
N ALA A 753 10.41 17.11 -1.17
CA ALA A 753 9.76 17.08 -2.46
C ALA A 753 8.92 18.36 -2.64
N ARG A 754 9.11 19.03 -3.78
CA ARG A 754 8.41 20.29 -4.12
C ARG A 754 7.07 20.00 -4.79
N ASN A 755 6.00 20.65 -4.34
CA ASN A 755 4.65 20.47 -4.88
C ASN A 755 4.18 21.61 -5.80
N ASP A 756 4.91 22.72 -5.85
CA ASP A 756 4.40 23.95 -6.47
C ASP A 756 4.96 24.25 -7.87
N GLY A 757 4.07 24.70 -8.75
CA GLY A 757 4.40 25.29 -10.05
C GLY A 757 5.28 24.43 -10.93
N SER A 758 6.30 25.04 -11.55
CA SER A 758 7.25 24.35 -12.41
C SER A 758 8.25 23.47 -11.65
N GLN A 759 8.26 23.54 -10.32
CA GLN A 759 9.16 22.78 -9.46
C GLN A 759 8.53 21.48 -8.96
N TYR A 760 7.24 21.26 -9.25
CA TYR A 760 6.51 20.05 -8.93
C TYR A 760 7.31 18.78 -9.24
N GLY A 761 7.44 17.89 -8.25
CA GLY A 761 8.14 16.60 -8.36
C GLY A 761 9.67 16.69 -8.29
N GLN A 762 10.26 17.86 -8.01
CA GLN A 762 11.70 17.99 -7.77
C GLN A 762 12.06 17.71 -6.32
N TYR A 763 13.18 16.99 -6.13
CA TYR A 763 13.71 16.63 -4.82
C TYR A 763 14.96 17.43 -4.47
N VAL A 764 15.04 17.88 -3.22
CA VAL A 764 16.21 18.57 -2.67
C VAL A 764 16.57 17.92 -1.33
N SER A 765 17.83 17.52 -1.17
CA SER A 765 18.37 16.99 0.08
C SER A 765 19.34 18.00 0.70
N TYR A 766 19.18 18.22 2.01
CA TYR A 766 20.03 19.11 2.79
C TYR A 766 20.83 18.30 3.79
N VAL A 767 22.14 18.19 3.54
CA VAL A 767 23.07 17.42 4.36
C VAL A 767 23.63 18.31 5.47
N LEU A 768 23.64 17.78 6.69
CA LEU A 768 24.11 18.48 7.89
C LEU A 768 25.61 18.23 8.12
N PRO A 769 26.31 19.14 8.84
CA PRO A 769 27.73 18.98 9.15
C PRO A 769 27.99 17.74 10.01
N LYS A 770 29.00 16.94 9.63
CA LYS A 770 29.39 15.72 10.36
C LYS A 770 30.18 15.99 11.66
N ASP A 771 30.65 17.23 11.85
CA ASP A 771 31.41 17.69 13.02
C ASP A 771 30.54 18.34 14.11
N LYS A 772 29.21 18.43 13.88
CA LYS A 772 28.24 19.00 14.82
C LYS A 772 27.18 17.97 15.19
N THR A 773 26.68 18.09 16.41
CA THR A 773 25.52 17.30 16.88
C THR A 773 24.27 18.14 16.72
N ILE A 774 23.40 17.76 15.79
CA ILE A 774 22.08 18.36 15.60
C ILE A 774 21.07 17.37 16.17
N PHE A 775 20.23 17.82 17.12
CA PHE A 775 19.25 16.92 17.74
C PHE A 775 18.24 16.36 16.73
N GLY A 776 17.87 15.09 16.83
CA GLY A 776 16.74 14.54 16.06
C GLY A 776 15.44 14.48 16.86
N PRO A 777 14.33 14.10 16.18
CA PRO A 777 12.99 14.08 16.77
C PRO A 777 12.93 13.34 18.11
N GLN A 778 13.45 12.12 18.18
CA GLN A 778 13.46 11.33 19.42
C GLN A 778 14.21 12.01 20.58
N GLN A 779 15.30 12.72 20.30
CA GLN A 779 16.06 13.43 21.35
C GLN A 779 15.29 14.65 21.84
N VAL A 780 14.66 15.39 20.93
CA VAL A 780 13.82 16.54 21.30
C VAL A 780 12.61 16.07 22.10
N ALA A 781 11.91 15.03 21.66
CA ALA A 781 10.82 14.41 22.42
C ALA A 781 11.28 14.00 23.84
N SER A 782 12.48 13.40 23.96
CA SER A 782 13.06 13.04 25.26
C SER A 782 13.37 14.27 26.13
N ARG A 783 13.86 15.36 25.54
CA ARG A 783 14.11 16.64 26.25
C ARG A 783 12.82 17.28 26.72
N ILE A 784 11.78 17.24 25.89
CA ILE A 784 10.43 17.71 26.23
C ILE A 784 9.90 16.94 27.44
N ASN A 785 9.95 15.61 27.39
CA ASN A 785 9.46 14.74 28.46
C ASN A 785 10.30 14.84 29.75
N ALA A 786 11.58 15.20 29.66
CA ALA A 786 12.47 15.41 30.80
C ALA A 786 12.36 16.82 31.41
N ASN A 787 11.70 17.77 30.74
CA ASN A 787 11.49 19.11 31.27
C ASN A 787 10.59 19.04 32.50
N THR A 788 11.04 19.59 33.64
CA THR A 788 10.35 19.45 34.92
C THR A 788 8.96 20.09 34.95
N THR A 789 8.77 21.22 34.26
CA THR A 789 7.48 21.89 34.15
C THR A 789 6.52 21.10 33.27
N ILE A 790 6.98 20.66 32.09
CA ILE A 790 6.16 19.89 31.15
C ILE A 790 5.78 18.53 31.76
N SER A 791 6.73 17.83 32.36
CA SER A 791 6.52 16.52 32.99
C SER A 791 5.53 16.59 34.16
N ALA A 792 5.61 17.65 34.98
CA ALA A 792 4.65 17.88 36.05
C ALA A 792 3.24 18.13 35.49
N ASP A 793 3.11 19.00 34.49
CA ASP A 793 1.83 19.27 33.82
C ASP A 793 1.26 18.00 33.16
N PHE A 794 2.06 17.22 32.45
CA PHE A 794 1.61 15.95 31.85
C PHE A 794 1.09 14.97 32.91
N THR A 795 1.76 14.87 34.05
CA THR A 795 1.31 14.03 35.17
C THR A 795 0.00 14.55 35.79
N LEU A 796 -0.24 15.87 35.78
CA LEU A 796 -1.47 16.48 36.26
C LEU A 796 -2.62 16.35 35.24
N PHE A 797 -2.30 16.47 33.96
CA PHE A 797 -3.27 16.39 32.87
C PHE A 797 -3.66 14.94 32.55
N ASP A 798 -2.78 13.96 32.74
CA ASP A 798 -3.08 12.54 32.51
C ASP A 798 -3.48 11.81 33.80
N GLN A 799 -4.62 12.19 34.39
CA GLN A 799 -5.16 11.61 35.62
C GLN A 799 -6.48 10.83 35.39
N ALA A 800 -7.19 10.44 36.46
CA ALA A 800 -8.35 9.54 36.36
C ALA A 800 -9.50 10.06 35.46
N GLY A 801 -9.59 11.37 35.19
CA GLY A 801 -10.66 11.97 34.36
C GLY A 801 -10.24 12.44 32.96
N SER A 802 -8.94 12.59 32.70
CA SER A 802 -8.41 13.19 31.48
C SER A 802 -7.17 12.47 30.98
N SER A 803 -6.88 12.59 29.70
CA SER A 803 -5.69 12.02 29.08
C SER A 803 -5.00 13.02 28.18
N VAL A 804 -3.67 13.07 28.27
CA VAL A 804 -2.82 13.89 27.42
C VAL A 804 -2.55 13.15 26.13
N GLN A 805 -2.68 13.85 25.01
CA GLN A 805 -2.24 13.36 23.71
C GLN A 805 -1.20 14.32 23.14
N GLN A 806 -0.06 13.76 22.77
CA GLN A 806 0.98 14.49 22.04
C GLN A 806 0.67 14.37 20.54
N GLY A 807 0.64 15.51 19.84
CA GLY A 807 0.55 15.51 18.39
C GLY A 807 1.87 15.13 17.73
N ASN A 808 1.87 15.11 16.40
CA ASN A 808 3.07 14.84 15.62
C ASN A 808 4.14 15.92 15.85
N LEU A 809 5.36 15.48 16.20
CA LEU A 809 6.53 16.34 16.33
C LEU A 809 7.07 16.71 14.95
N LEU A 810 6.82 17.94 14.52
CA LEU A 810 7.27 18.47 13.22
C LEU A 810 8.67 19.08 13.35
N VAL A 811 9.54 18.80 12.38
CA VAL A 811 10.89 19.37 12.29
C VAL A 811 10.92 20.33 11.12
N VAL A 812 10.83 21.63 11.41
CA VAL A 812 10.70 22.68 10.39
C VAL A 812 12.00 23.49 10.31
N PRO A 813 12.71 23.47 9.17
CA PRO A 813 13.86 24.34 8.97
C PRO A 813 13.44 25.82 8.89
N ILE A 814 14.05 26.69 9.70
CA ILE A 814 13.82 28.14 9.66
C ILE A 814 15.17 28.85 9.71
N GLY A 815 15.47 29.68 8.71
CA GLY A 815 16.77 30.33 8.58
C GLY A 815 17.89 29.29 8.48
N ASN A 816 18.82 29.28 9.44
CA ASN A 816 19.88 28.27 9.59
C ASN A 816 19.68 27.37 10.83
N SER A 817 18.45 27.29 11.35
CA SER A 817 18.07 26.54 12.55
C SER A 817 16.94 25.55 12.26
N PHE A 818 16.67 24.65 13.22
CA PHE A 818 15.50 23.80 13.23
C PHE A 818 14.56 24.23 14.36
N LEU A 819 13.31 24.51 13.98
CA LEU A 819 12.21 24.63 14.92
C LEU A 819 11.51 23.27 15.03
N TYR A 820 11.51 22.73 16.24
CA TYR A 820 10.73 21.55 16.57
C TYR A 820 9.41 22.02 17.15
N PHE A 821 8.31 21.55 16.58
CA PHE A 821 6.97 22.00 16.93
C PHE A 821 6.11 20.78 17.32
N GLU A 822 5.44 20.85 18.47
CA GLU A 822 4.57 19.79 18.96
C GLU A 822 3.32 20.37 19.67
N PRO A 823 2.10 20.10 19.17
CA PRO A 823 0.87 20.49 19.82
C PRO A 823 0.46 19.45 20.88
N ILE A 824 -0.14 19.92 21.98
CA ILE A 824 -0.61 19.06 23.08
C ILE A 824 -2.11 19.21 23.27
N TYR A 825 -2.80 18.09 23.21
CA TYR A 825 -4.25 18.00 23.38
C TYR A 825 -4.59 17.36 24.72
N LEU A 826 -5.72 17.79 25.27
CA LEU A 826 -6.35 17.18 26.42
C LEU A 826 -7.70 16.61 26.00
N ARG A 827 -7.99 15.37 26.39
CA ARG A 827 -9.30 14.75 26.22
C ARG A 827 -9.80 14.18 27.54
N SER A 828 -11.11 14.01 27.69
CA SER A 828 -11.64 13.18 28.76
C SER A 828 -11.37 11.70 28.48
N LYS A 829 -11.30 10.89 29.52
CA LYS A 829 -11.30 9.42 29.41
C LYS A 829 -12.70 8.85 29.16
N THR A 830 -13.73 9.69 29.11
CA THR A 830 -15.10 9.30 28.72
C THR A 830 -15.25 9.16 27.21
N ALA A 831 -16.22 8.38 26.75
CA ALA A 831 -16.38 8.00 25.35
C ALA A 831 -16.83 9.14 24.40
N SER A 832 -17.09 10.35 24.89
CA SER A 832 -17.72 11.44 24.12
C SER A 832 -17.09 12.81 24.42
N SER A 833 -15.76 12.89 24.45
CA SER A 833 -15.05 14.16 24.63
C SER A 833 -14.25 14.55 23.41
N LEU A 834 -14.24 15.85 23.13
CA LEU A 834 -13.40 16.47 22.12
C LEU A 834 -11.95 16.58 22.61
N PRO A 835 -10.95 16.27 21.76
CA PRO A 835 -9.59 16.72 21.98
C PRO A 835 -9.54 18.25 21.91
N GLU A 836 -9.02 18.88 22.96
CA GLU A 836 -8.86 20.33 23.05
C GLU A 836 -7.37 20.68 23.04
N LEU A 837 -6.94 21.59 22.16
CA LEU A 837 -5.58 22.10 22.20
C LEU A 837 -5.37 22.90 23.49
N LYS A 838 -4.44 22.45 24.35
CA LYS A 838 -4.16 23.12 25.63
C LYS A 838 -2.80 23.77 25.71
N ARG A 839 -1.81 23.23 24.99
CA ARG A 839 -0.43 23.73 25.01
C ARG A 839 0.22 23.57 23.65
N VAL A 840 1.21 24.43 23.41
CA VAL A 840 2.13 24.37 22.28
C VAL A 840 3.55 24.29 22.83
N ILE A 841 4.30 23.32 22.35
CA ILE A 841 5.70 23.14 22.67
C ILE A 841 6.53 23.52 21.44
N LEU A 842 7.52 24.38 21.66
CA LEU A 842 8.54 24.67 20.67
C LEU A 842 9.90 24.30 21.26
N ALA A 843 10.79 23.79 20.44
CA ALA A 843 12.17 23.58 20.84
C ALA A 843 13.13 23.95 19.70
N ASP A 844 14.36 24.25 20.08
CA ASP A 844 15.49 24.39 19.18
C ASP A 844 16.72 23.65 19.76
N GLN A 845 17.91 23.92 19.21
CA GLN A 845 19.15 23.31 19.71
C GLN A 845 19.51 23.73 21.14
N ALA A 846 18.95 24.82 21.69
CA ALA A 846 19.34 25.36 22.99
C ALA A 846 18.25 25.20 24.07
N SER A 847 16.98 25.40 23.70
CA SER A 847 15.90 25.67 24.64
C SER A 847 14.59 24.96 24.25
N VAL A 848 13.69 24.85 25.21
CA VAL A 848 12.33 24.34 25.05
C VAL A 848 11.39 25.37 25.64
N ALA A 849 10.47 25.87 24.83
CA ALA A 849 9.39 26.76 25.21
C ALA A 849 8.08 25.98 25.34
N TYR A 850 7.24 26.40 26.28
CA TYR A 850 5.99 25.73 26.61
C TYR A 850 4.96 26.76 27.05
N ALA A 851 3.95 26.97 26.20
CA ALA A 851 2.94 28.00 26.40
C ALA A 851 1.55 27.52 25.98
N THR A 852 0.54 28.34 26.25
CA THR A 852 -0.85 28.10 25.81
C THR A 852 -1.12 28.48 24.36
N THR A 853 -0.26 29.32 23.76
CA THR A 853 -0.39 29.79 22.38
C THR A 853 0.94 29.67 21.64
N LEU A 854 0.88 29.54 20.32
CA LEU A 854 2.05 29.50 19.45
C LEU A 854 2.91 30.77 19.61
N ASP A 855 2.28 31.95 19.59
CA ASP A 855 2.96 33.24 19.77
C ASP A 855 3.66 33.32 21.13
N GLY A 856 3.01 32.84 22.19
CA GLY A 856 3.61 32.80 23.53
C GLY A 856 4.83 31.89 23.59
N ALA A 857 4.75 30.71 22.95
CA ALA A 857 5.88 29.79 22.88
C ALA A 857 7.03 30.37 22.04
N LEU A 858 6.74 31.05 20.92
CA LEU A 858 7.74 31.72 20.10
C LEU A 858 8.46 32.82 20.88
N GLN A 859 7.72 33.68 21.58
CA GLN A 859 8.29 34.75 22.40
C GLN A 859 9.19 34.21 23.53
N GLN A 860 8.81 33.09 24.13
CA GLN A 860 9.65 32.39 25.12
C GLN A 860 10.91 31.79 24.48
N LEU A 861 10.81 31.24 23.28
CA LEU A 861 11.93 30.59 22.58
C LEU A 861 13.00 31.59 22.12
N VAL A 862 12.59 32.69 21.47
CA VAL A 862 13.53 33.68 20.89
C VAL A 862 13.89 34.84 21.83
N GLY A 863 13.40 34.82 23.08
CA GLY A 863 13.79 35.76 24.12
C GLY A 863 13.24 37.19 24.01
N THR A 864 12.19 37.42 23.19
CA THR A 864 11.51 38.74 23.09
C THR A 864 10.31 38.88 24.04
N GLY A 865 9.86 37.79 24.66
CA GLY A 865 8.98 37.86 25.81
C GLY A 865 9.79 38.23 27.05
N THR A 866 9.35 39.24 27.80
CA THR A 866 9.68 39.29 29.23
C THR A 866 9.38 37.91 29.78
N GLY A 867 10.41 37.14 30.14
CA GLY A 867 10.19 35.87 30.81
C GLY A 867 9.27 36.10 32.03
N PRO A 868 8.64 35.04 32.57
CA PRO A 868 8.33 35.10 33.99
C PRO A 868 9.63 35.56 34.67
N PRO A 869 9.58 36.56 35.58
CA PRO A 869 10.77 37.24 36.06
C PRO A 869 11.81 36.18 36.37
N VAL A 870 13.01 36.33 35.83
CA VAL A 870 14.18 35.54 36.21
C VAL A 870 14.09 35.47 37.72
N THR A 871 13.67 34.32 38.24
CA THR A 871 13.76 34.08 39.65
C THR A 871 15.24 34.21 39.87
N GLN A 872 15.60 35.26 40.60
CA GLN A 872 16.87 35.28 41.30
C GLN A 872 17.09 33.86 41.83
N PRO A 873 18.31 33.32 41.70
CA PRO A 873 18.59 32.01 42.27
C PRO A 873 17.99 32.01 43.69
N PRO A 874 17.22 30.97 44.08
CA PRO A 874 16.66 30.92 45.42
C PRO A 874 17.79 31.27 46.39
N PRO A 875 17.56 32.14 47.39
CA PRO A 875 18.62 32.54 48.29
C PRO A 875 19.33 31.27 48.73
N SER A 876 20.61 31.18 48.39
CA SER A 876 21.42 30.00 48.63
C SER A 876 21.25 29.65 50.11
N VAL A 877 20.50 28.59 50.39
CA VAL A 877 20.30 28.10 51.76
C VAL A 877 21.67 27.57 52.17
N THR A 878 22.46 28.40 52.84
CA THR A 878 23.77 28.00 53.30
C THR A 878 23.63 26.84 54.28
N PRO A 879 24.64 25.97 54.45
CA PRO A 879 24.61 24.92 55.47
C PRO A 879 24.24 25.42 56.88
N ALA A 880 24.53 26.69 57.17
CA ALA A 880 24.13 27.37 58.40
C ALA A 880 22.60 27.55 58.52
N VAL A 881 21.90 27.90 57.44
CA VAL A 881 20.44 28.06 57.44
C VAL A 881 19.74 26.70 57.56
N VAL A 882 20.29 25.65 56.94
CA VAL A 882 19.76 24.28 57.09
C VAL A 882 19.91 23.77 58.52
N ALA A 883 21.06 24.02 59.16
CA ALA A 883 21.27 23.71 60.57
C ALA A 883 20.28 24.47 61.47
N GLN A 884 20.03 25.76 61.20
CA GLN A 884 19.09 26.59 61.95
C GLN A 884 17.64 26.12 61.78
N ILE A 885 17.21 25.72 60.58
CA ILE A 885 15.88 25.13 60.35
C ILE A 885 15.74 23.81 61.13
N THR A 886 16.77 22.97 61.12
CA THR A 886 16.75 21.67 61.81
C THR A 886 16.66 21.84 63.33
N ASP A 887 17.36 22.83 63.88
CA ASP A 887 17.30 23.18 65.30
C ASP A 887 15.90 23.70 65.69
N LEU A 888 15.32 24.61 64.90
CA LEU A 888 13.98 25.14 65.14
C LEU A 888 12.90 24.04 65.04
N VAL A 889 13.00 23.10 64.10
CA VAL A 889 12.09 21.94 64.04
C VAL A 889 12.23 21.06 65.29
N THR A 890 13.45 20.87 65.78
CA THR A 890 13.71 20.10 67.01
C THR A 890 13.09 20.78 68.23
N GLN A 891 13.27 22.10 68.37
CA GLN A 891 12.67 22.89 69.45
C GLN A 891 11.13 22.90 69.37
N ALA A 892 10.56 23.05 68.17
CA ALA A 892 9.10 23.01 67.97
C ALA A 892 8.51 21.68 68.43
N ASN A 893 9.15 20.56 68.08
CA ASN A 893 8.70 19.23 68.50
C ASN A 893 8.80 19.05 70.02
N ALA A 894 9.86 19.53 70.66
CA ALA A 894 10.02 19.46 72.11
C ALA A 894 8.92 20.24 72.85
N HIS A 895 8.64 21.47 72.41
CA HIS A 895 7.57 22.29 72.99
C HIS A 895 6.17 21.72 72.72
N TYR A 896 5.94 21.15 71.53
CA TYR A 896 4.69 20.46 71.22
C TYR A 896 4.46 19.24 72.12
N GLN A 897 5.51 18.45 72.38
CA GLN A 897 5.44 17.29 73.25
C GLN A 897 5.19 17.69 74.71
N ALA A 898 5.87 18.73 75.20
CA ALA A 898 5.64 19.30 76.53
C ALA A 898 4.22 19.86 76.69
N ALA A 899 3.68 20.52 75.66
CA ALA A 899 2.29 20.95 75.63
C ALA A 899 1.35 19.74 75.72
N TYR A 900 1.58 18.71 74.91
CA TYR A 900 0.75 17.51 74.89
C TYR A 900 0.75 16.76 76.23
N ASP A 901 1.90 16.69 76.92
CA ASP A 901 2.01 16.09 78.26
C ASP A 901 1.39 16.96 79.37
N ALA A 902 1.39 18.29 79.21
CA ALA A 902 0.63 19.19 80.09
C ALA A 902 -0.88 19.01 79.91
N LEU A 903 -1.34 18.87 78.66
CA LEU A 903 -2.74 18.61 78.32
C LEU A 903 -3.23 17.28 78.93
N LYS A 904 -2.43 16.21 78.85
CA LYS A 904 -2.75 14.92 79.49
C LYS A 904 -2.91 15.00 81.01
N ARG A 905 -2.23 15.93 81.66
CA ARG A 905 -2.29 16.15 83.11
C ARG A 905 -3.33 17.20 83.52
N GLY A 906 -4.09 17.74 82.55
CA GLY A 906 -5.11 18.77 82.80
C GLY A 906 -4.56 20.17 83.11
N ASP A 907 -3.25 20.40 82.91
CA ASP A 907 -2.62 21.71 83.13
C ASP A 907 -2.74 22.58 81.88
N LEU A 908 -3.89 23.24 81.76
CA LEU A 908 -4.25 24.06 80.60
C LEU A 908 -3.38 25.33 80.49
N THR A 909 -2.84 25.84 81.60
CA THR A 909 -1.98 27.03 81.62
C THR A 909 -0.63 26.71 81.00
N THR A 910 -0.02 25.59 81.39
CA THR A 910 1.24 25.13 80.80
C THR A 910 1.04 24.72 79.34
N PHE A 911 -0.06 24.03 79.00
CA PHE A 911 -0.40 23.71 77.60
C PHE A 911 -0.46 24.96 76.73
N SER A 912 -1.20 25.99 77.15
CA SER A 912 -1.32 27.25 76.41
C SER A 912 0.04 27.93 76.21
N THR A 913 0.88 27.92 77.24
CA THR A 913 2.20 28.57 77.21
C THR A 913 3.16 27.85 76.26
N GLU A 914 3.17 26.52 76.28
CA GLU A 914 4.03 25.71 75.42
C GLU A 914 3.55 25.76 73.95
N MET A 915 2.23 25.74 73.70
CA MET A 915 1.69 25.92 72.34
C MET A 915 1.96 27.31 71.75
N ALA A 916 2.00 28.37 72.58
CA ALA A 916 2.39 29.69 72.13
C ALA A 916 3.85 29.73 71.64
N LYS A 917 4.76 29.01 72.30
CA LYS A 917 6.16 28.87 71.87
C LYS A 917 6.27 28.11 70.56
N VAL A 918 5.50 27.02 70.38
CA VAL A 918 5.41 26.31 69.09
C VAL A 918 4.99 27.26 67.98
N GLY A 919 3.95 28.09 68.21
CA GLY A 919 3.50 29.09 67.25
C GLY A 919 4.59 30.11 66.87
N GLN A 920 5.36 30.59 67.84
CA GLN A 920 6.49 31.50 67.60
C GLN A 920 7.60 30.84 66.77
N ILE A 921 7.95 29.59 67.05
CA ILE A 921 8.98 28.85 66.33
C ILE A 921 8.53 28.55 64.89
N LEU A 922 7.25 28.23 64.68
CA LEU A 922 6.69 28.05 63.34
C LEU A 922 6.71 29.34 62.53
N GLN A 923 6.47 30.51 63.16
CA GLN A 923 6.64 31.80 62.50
C GLN A 923 8.11 32.05 62.10
N GLN A 924 9.08 31.71 62.97
CA GLN A 924 10.50 31.80 62.65
C GLN A 924 10.88 30.87 61.48
N LEU A 925 10.39 29.63 61.47
CA LEU A 925 10.56 28.70 60.36
C LEU A 925 9.94 29.23 59.07
N GLN A 926 8.78 29.88 59.15
CA GLN A 926 8.11 30.48 58.00
C GLN A 926 8.89 31.67 57.44
N THR A 927 9.53 32.48 58.30
CA THR A 927 10.43 33.56 57.86
C THR A 927 11.71 33.03 57.20
N LEU A 928 12.23 31.87 57.63
CA LEU A 928 13.42 31.24 57.06
C LEU A 928 13.17 30.46 55.76
N THR A 929 11.91 30.04 55.51
CA THR A 929 11.53 29.21 54.35
C THR A 929 10.76 29.96 53.25
N GLY A 930 10.49 31.25 53.45
CA GLY A 930 10.18 32.19 52.35
C GLY A 930 8.83 32.01 51.66
N LYS A 931 7.72 31.93 52.40
CA LYS A 931 6.36 32.14 51.82
C LYS A 931 5.66 33.37 52.40
N ALA A 932 5.06 34.14 51.49
CA ALA A 932 4.43 35.45 51.70
C ALA A 932 3.39 35.47 52.83
N THR A 933 3.40 36.58 53.59
CA THR A 933 2.41 36.98 54.58
C THR A 933 1.03 37.17 53.95
N ALA A 934 0.01 36.45 54.43
CA ALA A 934 -1.38 36.79 54.18
C ALA A 934 -1.76 38.03 55.01
N SER A 935 -2.32 39.07 54.37
CA SER A 935 -2.86 40.25 55.05
C SER A 935 -4.06 39.87 55.94
N PRO A 936 -4.24 40.51 57.11
CA PRO A 936 -5.37 40.23 57.99
C PRO A 936 -6.69 40.80 57.42
N SER A 937 -7.76 39.98 57.42
CA SER A 937 -9.13 40.44 57.17
C SER A 937 -9.59 41.43 58.25
N PRO A 938 -10.40 42.45 57.92
CA PRO A 938 -10.91 43.39 58.90
C PRO A 938 -11.94 42.75 59.83
N SER A 939 -11.81 43.04 61.14
CA SER A 939 -12.75 42.64 62.19
C SER A 939 -14.15 43.24 61.97
N PRO A 940 -15.23 42.50 62.29
CA PRO A 940 -16.58 43.05 62.29
C PRO A 940 -16.79 43.96 63.52
N SER A 941 -17.35 45.15 63.29
CA SER A 941 -17.80 46.06 64.34
C SER A 941 -19.11 45.55 64.96
N PRO A 942 -19.30 45.62 66.29
CA PRO A 942 -20.55 45.23 66.93
C PRO A 942 -21.57 46.37 66.89
N SER A 943 -22.86 46.04 66.83
CA SER A 943 -23.98 46.91 67.17
C SER A 943 -25.23 46.06 67.43
N PRO A 944 -26.15 46.55 68.26
CA PRO A 944 -26.31 46.30 69.70
C PRO A 944 -26.98 44.97 70.06
#